data_AF-A0A9D6TMW0-F1
#
_entry.id   AF-A0A9D6TMW0-F1
#
_cell.length_a   1.000
_cell.length_b   1.000
_cell.length_c   1.000
_cell.angle_alpha   90.00
_cell.angle_beta   90.00
_cell.angle_gamma   90.00
#
_symmetry.space_group_name_H-M   'P 1'
#
loop_
_entity.id
_entity.type
_entity.pdbx_description
1 polymer ?
#
loop_
_entity_poly.entity_id
_entity_poly.type
_entity_poly.pdbx_seq_one_letter_code
_entity_poly.pdbx_strand_id
1 'polypeptide(L)'
;MPQRTSGFAPRKRWVSCGLIAPLAETLAAAKAEADYGWSQTWKDEEFADPCPRWREALLRALGLLKATPHVGLIAKVLDDEGSVLEVRHAAAEALADIGNPEALAVLQRAAMTHPFGTVRQVARDALLARSIEPAMGDHVTAVSGTTLPPQVEAAGIPCIFGPNFNALLFIKGNNDLPNTPQTVEQADRWRQTYVVTDEGPSYRPGDNLYVLSPPRPDATVTPLTRFTDGWVGEPELSWDAKQVIFTRREKDSLWWHIWRMNLDGTGLQQLTHGPYHHVGPAFLPDGRIVFSRLEVFYSRNKTELTLHAAFPDGTHNVVLYGPERRRFWRELDHGPNAPDDGQEAPLTHRVLRVTQPQPMPDGRIVVSTQGGLTLIGPRRDTEQLISPDFKTRAYTTPVPLSDGTLLCATTLKTPDRTKVDLGLYRLDPRTGKLDLIYNDPATADYEPRPIMPRRPPPTLPSTVKPDAFSGRFLCASVFNSQEKEVAERGRLVRLVEGVPVVGRHETHTGSEPVWKNHGGTFARVLGTAPLAPDGSFFVELPADRLVHLQVLDSDRRVINNQLTWIYARPGETKSCVGCHVDPHATARGGPPLALRGGPLSFLPKGGEFSYRAKAWFKGSLPPEIEERTRTVHAVNLLAR
;
A
#
# COMPACT_ATOMS: atom_id res chain seq x y z
N MET A 1 -38.60 -39.92 53.36
CA MET A 1 -37.61 -39.99 52.25
C MET A 1 -36.83 -38.68 52.23
N PRO A 2 -35.48 -38.71 52.21
CA PRO A 2 -34.68 -37.62 52.71
C PRO A 2 -34.30 -36.58 51.65
N GLN A 3 -34.10 -35.35 52.13
CA GLN A 3 -33.51 -34.21 51.45
C GLN A 3 -32.13 -34.57 50.87
N ARG A 4 -31.89 -34.26 49.59
CA ARG A 4 -30.54 -34.21 49.02
C ARG A 4 -30.13 -32.77 48.85
N THR A 5 -29.25 -32.32 49.74
CA THR A 5 -28.42 -31.12 49.61
C THR A 5 -27.40 -31.34 48.50
N SER A 6 -27.52 -30.63 47.37
CA SER A 6 -26.45 -30.53 46.37
C SER A 6 -25.50 -29.41 46.77
N GLY A 7 -24.44 -29.77 47.50
CA GLY A 7 -23.28 -28.89 47.68
C GLY A 7 -22.61 -28.65 46.33
N PHE A 8 -22.75 -27.44 45.78
CA PHE A 8 -21.85 -26.95 44.74
C PHE A 8 -20.51 -26.61 45.41
N ALA A 9 -19.58 -27.58 45.39
CA ALA A 9 -18.18 -27.29 45.65
C ALA A 9 -17.64 -26.39 44.52
N PRO A 10 -16.77 -25.38 44.82
CA PRO A 10 -16.19 -24.55 43.79
C PRO A 10 -15.32 -25.42 42.87
N ARG A 11 -15.54 -25.34 41.55
CA ARG A 11 -14.65 -25.97 40.57
C ARG A 11 -13.25 -25.39 40.74
N LYS A 12 -12.36 -26.19 41.34
CA LYS A 12 -10.93 -25.92 41.48
C LYS A 12 -10.31 -25.58 40.12
N ARG A 13 -9.45 -24.56 40.09
CA ARG A 13 -8.47 -24.26 39.03
C ARG A 13 -7.54 -25.46 38.79
N TRP A 14 -7.93 -26.37 37.91
CA TRP A 14 -7.07 -27.38 37.27
C TRP A 14 -7.50 -27.30 35.80
N VAL A 15 -6.72 -26.79 34.84
CA VAL A 15 -5.60 -27.44 34.15
C VAL A 15 -4.77 -26.38 33.38
N SER A 16 -3.84 -25.65 34.01
CA SER A 16 -2.91 -24.77 33.24
C SER A 16 -1.43 -25.04 33.52
N CYS A 17 -1.03 -25.35 34.76
CA CYS A 17 0.39 -25.52 35.08
C CYS A 17 1.05 -26.77 34.49
N GLY A 18 0.31 -27.87 34.26
CA GLY A 18 0.90 -29.12 33.75
C GLY A 18 1.21 -29.14 32.25
N LEU A 19 0.61 -28.23 31.46
CA LEU A 19 0.79 -28.18 30.00
C LEU A 19 1.87 -27.17 29.57
N ILE A 20 2.14 -26.15 30.39
CA ILE A 20 3.08 -25.08 30.04
C ILE A 20 4.51 -25.62 29.84
N ALA A 21 5.00 -26.44 30.77
CA ALA A 21 6.37 -26.95 30.71
C ALA A 21 6.61 -27.85 29.48
N PRO A 22 5.77 -28.87 29.17
CA PRO A 22 5.94 -29.66 27.95
C PRO A 22 5.90 -28.84 26.66
N LEU A 23 5.01 -27.84 26.57
CA LEU A 23 4.93 -26.96 25.39
C LEU A 23 6.20 -26.10 25.24
N ALA A 24 6.70 -25.56 26.34
CA ALA A 24 7.92 -24.75 26.34
C ALA A 24 9.17 -25.56 26.03
N GLU A 25 9.30 -26.77 26.58
CA GLU A 25 10.39 -27.72 26.27
C GLU A 25 10.38 -28.08 24.78
N THR A 26 9.20 -28.35 24.25
CA THR A 26 9.00 -28.66 22.83
C THR A 26 9.42 -27.48 21.94
N LEU A 27 9.01 -26.26 22.29
CA LEU A 27 9.41 -25.05 21.57
C LEU A 27 10.92 -24.81 21.66
N ALA A 28 11.54 -25.04 22.82
CA ALA A 28 12.97 -24.85 23.03
C ALA A 28 13.83 -25.87 22.26
N ALA A 29 13.32 -27.09 22.04
CA ALA A 29 14.00 -28.13 21.27
C ALA A 29 13.80 -27.99 19.75
N ALA A 30 12.86 -27.15 19.30
CA ALA A 30 12.57 -26.96 17.89
C ALA A 30 13.65 -26.13 17.19
N LYS A 31 13.96 -26.49 15.92
CA LYS A 31 14.90 -25.74 15.08
C LYS A 31 14.24 -24.48 14.51
N ALA A 32 15.05 -23.49 14.13
CA ALA A 32 14.56 -22.32 13.38
C ALA A 32 14.14 -22.72 11.97
N GLU A 33 13.18 -22.01 11.39
CA GLU A 33 12.66 -22.32 10.06
C GLU A 33 13.78 -22.31 9.00
N ALA A 34 14.74 -21.38 9.11
CA ALA A 34 15.91 -21.32 8.24
C ALA A 34 16.80 -22.59 8.27
N ASP A 35 16.76 -23.38 9.34
CA ASP A 35 17.59 -24.58 9.52
C ASP A 35 17.00 -25.83 8.85
N TYR A 36 15.77 -25.77 8.34
CA TYR A 36 15.12 -26.89 7.64
C TYR A 36 15.51 -26.98 6.15
N GLY A 37 16.21 -25.97 5.63
CA GLY A 37 16.68 -25.92 4.24
C GLY A 37 15.61 -25.49 3.23
N TRP A 38 16.03 -25.29 1.98
CA TRP A 38 15.16 -24.89 0.86
C TRP A 38 14.80 -26.09 -0.01
N SER A 39 13.49 -26.30 -0.26
CA SER A 39 12.96 -27.45 -1.03
C SER A 39 13.15 -27.35 -2.54
N GLN A 40 13.61 -26.20 -3.06
CA GLN A 40 13.85 -25.91 -4.48
C GLN A 40 12.61 -25.86 -5.41
N THR A 41 11.39 -26.03 -4.90
CA THR A 41 10.16 -26.07 -5.71
C THR A 41 9.11 -25.03 -5.30
N TRP A 42 8.99 -23.97 -6.10
CA TRP A 42 8.19 -22.75 -5.82
C TRP A 42 6.66 -22.88 -5.81
N LYS A 43 6.05 -23.99 -6.26
CA LYS A 43 4.63 -23.98 -6.70
C LYS A 43 3.66 -24.89 -5.92
N ASP A 44 4.14 -25.80 -5.08
CA ASP A 44 3.29 -26.78 -4.34
C ASP A 44 3.55 -26.79 -2.81
N GLU A 45 4.07 -25.68 -2.27
CA GLU A 45 4.75 -25.60 -0.96
C GLU A 45 3.86 -25.73 0.30
N GLU A 46 2.52 -25.73 0.22
CA GLU A 46 1.72 -25.81 1.46
C GLU A 46 1.85 -27.18 2.15
N PHE A 47 1.99 -28.26 1.38
CA PHE A 47 1.95 -29.64 1.90
C PHE A 47 3.31 -30.36 1.89
N ALA A 48 4.31 -29.82 1.21
CA ALA A 48 5.66 -30.40 1.09
C ALA A 48 6.75 -29.58 1.79
N ASP A 49 6.37 -28.56 2.57
CA ASP A 49 7.30 -27.77 3.38
C ASP A 49 8.03 -28.67 4.40
N PRO A 50 9.37 -28.80 4.32
CA PRO A 50 10.15 -29.57 5.30
C PRO A 50 10.10 -28.92 6.70
N CYS A 51 9.67 -27.66 6.79
CA CYS A 51 9.52 -26.94 8.04
C CYS A 51 8.11 -27.12 8.64
N PRO A 52 7.97 -27.86 9.75
CA PRO A 52 6.68 -28.02 10.41
C PRO A 52 6.19 -26.70 11.04
N ARG A 53 4.87 -26.41 10.95
CA ARG A 53 4.23 -25.14 11.39
C ARG A 53 3.82 -25.07 12.88
N TRP A 54 4.07 -26.12 13.64
CA TRP A 54 3.76 -26.25 15.06
C TRP A 54 4.36 -25.17 15.98
N ARG A 55 5.52 -24.56 15.67
CA ARG A 55 6.13 -23.51 16.51
C ARG A 55 5.21 -22.31 16.72
N GLU A 56 4.50 -21.88 15.68
CA GLU A 56 3.47 -20.84 15.76
C GLU A 56 2.39 -21.22 16.77
N ALA A 57 1.85 -22.43 16.67
CA ALA A 57 0.82 -22.94 17.57
C ALA A 57 1.31 -23.06 19.03
N LEU A 58 2.55 -23.48 19.25
CA LEU A 58 3.17 -23.55 20.57
C LEU A 58 3.28 -22.16 21.21
N LEU A 59 3.75 -21.16 20.47
CA LEU A 59 3.84 -19.77 20.93
C LEU A 59 2.46 -19.24 21.31
N ARG A 60 1.48 -19.40 20.42
CA ARG A 60 0.09 -18.99 20.67
C ARG A 60 -0.50 -19.66 21.91
N ALA A 61 -0.25 -20.96 22.11
CA ALA A 61 -0.70 -21.70 23.28
C ALA A 61 -0.05 -21.19 24.58
N LEU A 62 1.27 -20.95 24.58
CA LEU A 62 1.99 -20.41 25.73
C LEU A 62 1.49 -19.01 26.12
N GLY A 63 1.19 -18.18 25.12
CA GLY A 63 0.55 -16.88 25.32
C GLY A 63 -0.80 -16.98 26.02
N LEU A 64 -1.71 -17.78 25.47
CA LEU A 64 -3.06 -17.97 26.01
C LEU A 64 -3.05 -18.61 27.40
N LEU A 65 -2.11 -19.51 27.69
CA LEU A 65 -1.91 -20.13 29.00
C LEU A 65 -1.22 -19.22 30.02
N LYS A 66 -0.81 -18.01 29.62
CA LYS A 66 -0.09 -17.03 30.46
C LYS A 66 1.20 -17.63 31.04
N ALA A 67 2.04 -18.22 30.19
CA ALA A 67 3.30 -18.87 30.54
C ALA A 67 4.40 -17.88 30.98
N THR A 68 4.17 -17.16 32.08
CA THR A 68 5.06 -16.12 32.63
C THR A 68 6.53 -16.57 32.84
N PRO A 69 6.85 -17.81 33.26
CA PRO A 69 8.25 -18.22 33.42
C PRO A 69 9.03 -18.36 32.10
N HIS A 70 8.34 -18.38 30.95
CA HIS A 70 8.94 -18.64 29.64
C HIS A 70 8.97 -17.40 28.73
N VAL A 71 8.77 -16.20 29.28
CA VAL A 71 8.89 -14.94 28.53
C VAL A 71 10.24 -14.83 27.82
N GLY A 72 11.34 -15.18 28.50
CA GLY A 72 12.67 -15.18 27.90
C GLY A 72 12.82 -16.14 26.72
N LEU A 73 12.12 -17.29 26.71
CA LEU A 73 12.12 -18.21 25.55
C LEU A 73 11.37 -17.60 24.36
N ILE A 74 10.18 -17.04 24.62
CA ILE A 74 9.36 -16.42 23.57
C ILE A 74 10.06 -15.18 22.98
N ALA A 75 10.73 -14.38 23.81
CA ALA A 75 11.53 -13.24 23.37
C ALA A 75 12.70 -13.66 22.47
N LYS A 76 13.38 -14.78 22.77
CA LYS A 76 14.42 -15.33 21.89
C LYS A 76 13.87 -15.67 20.50
N VAL A 77 12.67 -16.25 20.43
CA VAL A 77 12.02 -16.57 19.15
C VAL A 77 11.60 -15.30 18.40
N LEU A 78 11.14 -14.27 19.10
CA LEU A 78 10.82 -12.97 18.51
C LEU A 78 12.03 -12.34 17.82
N ASP A 79 13.20 -12.40 18.47
CA ASP A 79 14.43 -11.75 18.01
C ASP A 79 15.31 -12.65 17.10
N ASP A 80 14.94 -13.91 16.90
CA ASP A 80 15.74 -14.89 16.14
C ASP A 80 15.68 -14.65 14.62
N GLU A 81 16.81 -14.26 14.02
CA GLU A 81 16.93 -14.01 12.57
C GLU A 81 16.59 -15.23 11.69
N GLY A 82 16.78 -16.45 12.20
CA GLY A 82 16.40 -17.69 11.52
C GLY A 82 14.91 -17.99 11.55
N SER A 83 14.14 -17.30 12.39
CA SER A 83 12.69 -17.46 12.48
C SER A 83 11.97 -16.66 11.40
N VAL A 84 10.99 -17.26 10.74
CA VAL A 84 10.16 -16.56 9.73
C VAL A 84 9.22 -15.54 10.39
N LEU A 85 8.70 -14.62 9.57
CA LEU A 85 7.85 -13.52 10.02
C LEU A 85 6.62 -14.00 10.83
N GLU A 86 5.96 -15.07 10.38
CA GLU A 86 4.80 -15.68 11.02
C GLU A 86 5.10 -16.08 12.47
N VAL A 87 6.25 -16.71 12.69
CA VAL A 87 6.66 -17.22 14.00
C VAL A 87 7.02 -16.08 14.94
N ARG A 88 7.71 -15.04 14.44
CA ARG A 88 7.98 -13.81 15.22
C ARG A 88 6.70 -13.04 15.53
N HIS A 89 5.76 -12.98 14.59
CA HIS A 89 4.44 -12.39 14.80
C HIS A 89 3.72 -13.12 15.94
N ALA A 90 3.60 -14.45 15.89
CA ALA A 90 2.98 -15.24 16.95
C ALA A 90 3.70 -15.08 18.30
N ALA A 91 5.03 -14.93 18.32
CA ALA A 91 5.78 -14.66 19.54
C ALA A 91 5.40 -13.29 20.15
N ALA A 92 5.28 -12.25 19.32
CA ALA A 92 4.85 -10.92 19.78
C ALA A 92 3.43 -10.97 20.37
N GLU A 93 2.51 -11.67 19.71
CA GLU A 93 1.15 -11.81 20.23
C GLU A 93 1.11 -12.65 21.52
N ALA A 94 1.95 -13.68 21.64
CA ALA A 94 2.06 -14.48 22.85
C ALA A 94 2.56 -13.66 24.04
N LEU A 95 3.56 -12.79 23.82
CA LEU A 95 4.03 -11.82 24.81
C LEU A 95 2.93 -10.82 25.17
N ALA A 96 2.15 -10.36 24.18
CA ALA A 96 1.03 -9.47 24.40
C ALA A 96 -0.07 -10.12 25.24
N ASP A 97 -0.31 -11.42 25.06
CA ASP A 97 -1.20 -12.20 25.90
C ASP A 97 -0.64 -12.33 27.33
N ILE A 98 0.64 -12.68 27.50
CA ILE A 98 1.25 -12.83 28.83
C ILE A 98 1.18 -11.53 29.62
N GLY A 99 1.62 -10.42 29.02
CA GLY A 99 1.41 -9.05 29.52
C GLY A 99 1.99 -8.74 30.91
N ASN A 100 2.91 -9.56 31.44
CA ASN A 100 3.64 -9.26 32.66
C ASN A 100 4.74 -8.20 32.39
N PRO A 101 5.34 -7.56 33.42
CA PRO A 101 6.33 -6.49 33.21
C PRO A 101 7.50 -6.89 32.30
N GLU A 102 7.96 -8.14 32.38
CA GLU A 102 9.03 -8.67 31.52
C GLU A 102 8.60 -8.72 30.05
N ALA A 103 7.41 -9.27 29.76
CA ALA A 103 6.88 -9.32 28.40
C ALA A 103 6.63 -7.92 27.84
N LEU A 104 6.14 -6.99 28.66
CA LEU A 104 5.92 -5.61 28.25
C LEU A 104 7.23 -4.88 27.93
N ALA A 105 8.32 -5.16 28.66
CA ALA A 105 9.64 -4.62 28.34
C ALA A 105 10.18 -5.14 27.00
N VAL A 106 9.90 -6.40 26.66
CA VAL A 106 10.23 -6.96 25.33
C VAL A 106 9.41 -6.25 24.24
N LEU A 107 8.10 -6.09 24.46
CA LEU A 107 7.22 -5.41 23.50
C LEU A 107 7.56 -3.93 23.34
N GLN A 108 8.01 -3.23 24.39
CA GLN A 108 8.51 -1.86 24.27
C GLN A 108 9.69 -1.76 23.31
N ARG A 109 10.67 -2.67 23.41
CA ARG A 109 11.79 -2.71 22.45
C ARG A 109 11.28 -3.06 21.05
N ALA A 110 10.46 -4.11 20.94
CA ALA A 110 9.96 -4.57 19.65
C ALA A 110 9.13 -3.50 18.92
N ALA A 111 8.30 -2.74 19.65
CA ALA A 111 7.51 -1.63 19.12
C ALA A 111 8.37 -0.56 18.42
N MET A 112 9.63 -0.42 18.84
CA MET A 112 10.56 0.60 18.35
C MET A 112 11.46 0.09 17.25
N THR A 113 12.14 -1.02 17.47
CA THR A 113 13.32 -1.40 16.68
C THR A 113 13.15 -2.67 15.87
N HIS A 114 12.05 -3.42 16.05
CA HIS A 114 11.92 -4.70 15.35
C HIS A 114 11.85 -4.48 13.84
N PRO A 115 12.56 -5.27 13.00
CA PRO A 115 12.66 -5.04 11.56
C PRO A 115 11.31 -5.10 10.84
N PHE A 116 10.43 -5.99 11.30
CA PHE A 116 9.12 -6.21 10.68
C PHE A 116 8.02 -5.31 11.24
N GLY A 117 7.36 -4.55 10.35
CA GLY A 117 6.31 -3.59 10.70
C GLY A 117 5.08 -4.22 11.36
N THR A 118 4.66 -5.41 10.94
CA THR A 118 3.54 -6.16 11.55
C THR A 118 3.81 -6.49 13.02
N VAL A 119 5.04 -6.90 13.36
CA VAL A 119 5.45 -7.17 14.73
C VAL A 119 5.50 -5.89 15.57
N ARG A 120 6.05 -4.80 15.01
CA ARG A 120 6.01 -3.48 15.67
C ARG A 120 4.57 -3.08 15.99
N GLN A 121 3.64 -3.36 15.08
CA GLN A 121 2.22 -3.07 15.24
C GLN A 121 1.57 -3.83 16.39
N VAL A 122 1.77 -5.15 16.47
CA VAL A 122 1.27 -5.99 17.58
C VAL A 122 1.80 -5.49 18.92
N ALA A 123 3.09 -5.17 18.98
CA ALA A 123 3.71 -4.68 20.19
C ALA A 123 3.14 -3.34 20.65
N ARG A 124 2.96 -2.38 19.74
CA ARG A 124 2.34 -1.08 20.04
C ARG A 124 0.89 -1.23 20.49
N ASP A 125 0.11 -2.05 19.80
CA ASP A 125 -1.29 -2.31 20.14
C ASP A 125 -1.40 -2.93 21.55
N ALA A 126 -0.50 -3.85 21.90
CA ALA A 126 -0.46 -4.48 23.23
C ALA A 126 -0.14 -3.50 24.37
N LEU A 127 0.72 -2.52 24.12
CA LEU A 127 1.07 -1.45 25.07
C LEU A 127 -0.11 -0.48 25.25
N LEU A 128 -0.73 -0.05 24.15
CA LEU A 128 -1.86 0.87 24.17
C LEU A 128 -3.11 0.28 24.81
N ALA A 129 -3.39 -1.00 24.58
CA ALA A 129 -4.46 -1.73 25.27
C ALA A 129 -4.32 -1.66 26.81
N ARG A 130 -3.12 -1.35 27.31
CA ARG A 130 -2.79 -1.21 28.73
C ARG A 130 -2.53 0.23 29.16
N SER A 131 -2.84 1.21 28.30
CA SER A 131 -2.56 2.64 28.54
C SER A 131 -1.07 2.92 28.82
N ILE A 132 -0.19 2.11 28.25
CA ILE A 132 1.25 2.33 28.30
C ILE A 132 1.61 3.05 27.02
N GLU A 133 2.07 4.30 27.13
CA GLU A 133 2.62 5.00 25.99
C GLU A 133 3.88 4.25 25.53
N PRO A 134 3.95 3.83 24.24
CA PRO A 134 5.19 3.30 23.72
C PRO A 134 6.26 4.38 23.87
N ALA A 135 7.38 4.05 24.52
CA ALA A 135 8.52 4.94 24.60
C ALA A 135 9.07 5.09 23.18
N MET A 136 8.60 6.12 22.47
CA MET A 136 9.09 6.52 21.17
C MET A 136 10.48 7.13 21.40
N GLY A 137 11.50 6.29 21.44
CA GLY A 137 12.87 6.76 21.26
C GLY A 137 12.99 7.45 19.91
N ASP A 138 13.98 8.34 19.77
CA ASP A 138 14.41 8.85 18.47
C ASP A 138 14.31 7.71 17.46
N HIS A 139 13.58 7.94 16.37
CA HIS A 139 13.39 6.95 15.33
C HIS A 139 14.67 6.15 15.13
N VAL A 140 14.54 4.88 14.75
CA VAL A 140 15.54 4.24 13.91
C VAL A 140 15.59 5.03 12.59
N THR A 141 16.16 6.22 12.68
CA THR A 141 16.93 6.88 11.67
C THR A 141 18.19 6.05 11.56
N ALA A 142 18.54 5.74 10.33
CA ALA A 142 19.72 4.98 9.97
C ALA A 142 19.67 3.48 10.32
N VAL A 143 19.71 2.67 9.26
CA VAL A 143 20.77 1.66 9.19
C VAL A 143 22.08 2.42 9.42
N SER A 144 22.56 2.42 10.66
CA SER A 144 23.84 3.03 11.00
C SER A 144 24.93 2.11 10.44
N GLY A 145 25.69 2.64 9.49
CA GLY A 145 26.81 1.93 8.90
C GLY A 145 27.01 2.29 7.44
N THR A 146 27.44 3.53 7.16
CA THR A 146 28.44 3.82 6.12
C THR A 146 28.79 5.31 6.16
N THR A 147 29.93 5.64 6.74
CA THR A 147 30.60 6.93 6.51
C THR A 147 31.02 7.01 5.04
N LEU A 148 30.69 8.12 4.37
CA LEU A 148 31.12 8.42 3.00
C LEU A 148 32.55 9.00 2.98
N PRO A 149 33.36 8.71 1.93
CA PRO A 149 34.61 9.44 1.65
C PRO A 149 34.35 10.82 1.02
N PRO A 150 35.34 11.74 1.03
CA PRO A 150 35.16 13.11 0.57
C PRO A 150 34.96 13.23 -0.95
N GLN A 151 34.30 14.32 -1.37
CA GLN A 151 34.04 14.65 -2.77
C GLN A 151 35.33 14.77 -3.59
N VAL A 152 35.35 14.17 -4.77
CA VAL A 152 36.42 14.35 -5.77
C VAL A 152 35.99 15.43 -6.75
N GLU A 153 36.75 16.52 -6.83
CA GLU A 153 36.62 17.53 -7.89
C GLU A 153 37.12 16.95 -9.22
N ALA A 154 36.33 17.09 -10.29
CA ALA A 154 36.72 16.68 -11.63
C ALA A 154 37.06 17.90 -12.51
N ALA A 155 38.30 17.94 -13.00
CA ALA A 155 38.78 18.93 -13.95
C ALA A 155 38.58 18.50 -15.42
N GLY A 156 38.24 19.46 -16.29
CA GLY A 156 39.02 19.65 -17.53
C GLY A 156 38.42 19.29 -18.90
N ILE A 157 37.22 18.73 -19.03
CA ILE A 157 36.60 18.49 -20.37
C ILE A 157 35.20 19.17 -20.40
N PRO A 158 34.76 19.82 -21.50
CA PRO A 158 33.45 20.48 -21.57
C PRO A 158 32.28 19.50 -21.53
N CYS A 159 31.22 19.83 -20.78
CA CYS A 159 30.02 18.98 -20.69
C CYS A 159 29.23 19.09 -22.00
N ILE A 160 28.99 17.96 -22.67
CA ILE A 160 28.18 17.86 -23.89
C ILE A 160 26.72 18.33 -23.70
N PHE A 161 26.26 18.44 -22.45
CA PHE A 161 24.91 18.89 -22.08
C PHE A 161 24.86 20.36 -21.59
N GLY A 162 25.98 21.08 -21.68
CA GLY A 162 26.10 22.48 -21.25
C GLY A 162 26.51 22.65 -19.78
N PRO A 163 26.73 23.90 -19.34
CA PRO A 163 27.39 24.22 -18.07
C PRO A 163 26.55 23.96 -16.81
N ASN A 164 25.24 23.67 -16.95
CA ASN A 164 24.30 23.52 -15.82
C ASN A 164 23.90 22.06 -15.55
N PHE A 165 24.61 21.08 -16.12
CA PHE A 165 24.27 19.67 -16.02
C PHE A 165 25.39 18.87 -15.35
N ASN A 166 25.19 18.58 -14.06
CA ASN A 166 26.26 18.11 -13.17
C ASN A 166 26.24 16.61 -12.90
N ALA A 167 25.09 15.93 -13.03
CA ALA A 167 24.97 14.52 -12.73
C ALA A 167 23.71 13.88 -13.33
N LEU A 168 23.72 12.55 -13.46
CA LEU A 168 22.58 11.70 -13.80
C LEU A 168 22.23 10.79 -12.62
N LEU A 169 20.95 10.67 -12.28
CA LEU A 169 20.42 9.68 -11.33
C LEU A 169 19.77 8.54 -12.10
N PHE A 170 20.09 7.29 -11.78
CA PHE A 170 19.60 6.12 -12.50
C PHE A 170 19.62 4.84 -11.63
N ILE A 171 19.13 3.73 -12.19
CA ILE A 171 19.12 2.40 -11.57
C ILE A 171 19.99 1.46 -12.42
N LYS A 172 20.72 0.52 -11.79
CA LYS A 172 21.50 -0.53 -12.48
C LYS A 172 20.87 -1.90 -12.29
N GLY A 173 20.65 -2.67 -13.36
CA GLY A 173 20.15 -4.06 -13.30
C GLY A 173 21.02 -5.05 -14.09
N ASN A 174 20.78 -6.36 -13.92
CA ASN A 174 21.47 -7.44 -14.64
C ASN A 174 20.82 -7.71 -16.02
N ASN A 175 21.63 -8.03 -17.04
CA ASN A 175 21.22 -8.32 -18.42
C ASN A 175 20.95 -9.82 -18.70
N ASP A 176 21.40 -10.76 -17.87
CA ASP A 176 21.18 -12.20 -18.06
C ASP A 176 19.81 -12.66 -17.51
N LEU A 177 18.87 -12.93 -18.42
CA LEU A 177 17.48 -13.27 -18.10
C LEU A 177 17.18 -14.76 -18.43
N PRO A 178 16.90 -15.64 -17.45
CA PRO A 178 16.33 -16.95 -17.76
C PRO A 178 14.92 -16.78 -18.36
N ASN A 179 14.63 -17.59 -19.37
CA ASN A 179 13.37 -17.56 -20.12
C ASN A 179 12.79 -18.98 -20.15
N THR A 180 12.54 -19.55 -18.97
CA THR A 180 12.02 -20.91 -18.84
C THR A 180 10.52 -20.95 -19.12
N PRO A 181 10.06 -21.84 -20.01
CA PRO A 181 8.64 -22.10 -20.16
C PRO A 181 8.02 -22.61 -18.84
N GLN A 182 6.79 -22.19 -18.50
CA GLN A 182 5.96 -22.67 -17.37
C GLN A 182 6.10 -21.96 -16.00
N THR A 183 7.01 -20.98 -15.84
CA THR A 183 6.95 -20.03 -14.71
C THR A 183 5.91 -18.93 -14.99
N VAL A 184 5.36 -18.29 -13.95
CA VAL A 184 4.37 -17.19 -14.05
C VAL A 184 4.95 -15.94 -14.77
N GLU A 185 6.21 -16.02 -15.19
CA GLU A 185 7.00 -15.00 -15.89
C GLU A 185 6.66 -14.87 -17.39
N GLN A 186 5.56 -15.49 -17.85
CA GLN A 186 5.16 -15.53 -19.25
C GLN A 186 4.15 -14.45 -19.67
N ALA A 187 4.08 -13.31 -18.97
CA ALA A 187 3.24 -12.18 -19.37
C ALA A 187 4.06 -10.88 -19.55
N ASP A 188 4.42 -10.60 -20.81
CA ASP A 188 4.59 -9.25 -21.37
C ASP A 188 5.66 -8.34 -20.71
N ARG A 189 6.93 -8.59 -21.02
CA ARG A 189 8.14 -7.91 -20.47
C ARG A 189 8.28 -6.39 -20.75
N TRP A 190 7.27 -5.71 -21.31
CA TRP A 190 7.37 -4.27 -21.61
C TRP A 190 6.17 -3.42 -21.18
N ARG A 191 5.13 -4.03 -20.59
CA ARG A 191 3.80 -3.37 -20.50
C ARG A 191 3.04 -3.52 -19.19
N GLN A 192 3.48 -4.32 -18.22
CA GLN A 192 2.61 -4.75 -17.11
C GLN A 192 3.20 -4.68 -15.71
N THR A 193 4.09 -3.74 -15.43
CA THR A 193 4.95 -3.82 -14.24
C THR A 193 4.27 -3.77 -12.87
N TYR A 194 2.96 -3.57 -12.75
CA TYR A 194 2.33 -3.36 -11.43
C TYR A 194 0.94 -3.95 -11.22
N VAL A 195 0.51 -4.92 -12.03
CA VAL A 195 -0.93 -5.23 -12.06
C VAL A 195 -1.20 -6.72 -12.16
N VAL A 196 -1.80 -7.23 -11.08
CA VAL A 196 -2.73 -8.38 -10.98
C VAL A 196 -2.21 -9.74 -10.46
N THR A 197 -1.03 -9.90 -9.86
CA THR A 197 -0.74 -11.16 -9.14
C THR A 197 -0.12 -10.96 -7.75
N ASP A 198 -0.73 -11.61 -6.75
CA ASP A 198 -0.21 -11.77 -5.37
C ASP A 198 1.14 -12.49 -5.34
N GLU A 199 1.49 -13.18 -6.43
CA GLU A 199 2.86 -13.54 -6.76
C GLU A 199 3.45 -12.33 -7.49
N GLY A 200 4.13 -11.48 -6.73
CA GLY A 200 4.71 -10.25 -7.28
C GLY A 200 5.50 -10.56 -8.55
N PRO A 201 5.41 -9.73 -9.61
CA PRO A 201 6.27 -9.90 -10.75
C PRO A 201 7.72 -9.93 -10.25
N SER A 202 8.50 -10.88 -10.77
CA SER A 202 9.96 -10.77 -10.83
C SER A 202 10.27 -9.54 -11.69
N TYR A 203 10.17 -8.39 -11.04
CA TYR A 203 10.62 -7.10 -11.54
C TYR A 203 12.14 -7.18 -11.78
N ARG A 204 12.66 -6.22 -12.57
CA ARG A 204 14.07 -5.96 -12.83
C ARG A 204 14.58 -4.75 -12.01
N PRO A 205 14.41 -4.73 -10.69
CA PRO A 205 14.95 -3.63 -9.90
C PRO A 205 16.46 -3.65 -10.00
N GLY A 206 17.04 -2.47 -10.09
CA GLY A 206 18.33 -2.34 -9.45
C GLY A 206 18.09 -2.36 -7.95
N ASP A 207 19.03 -2.95 -7.25
CA ASP A 207 19.01 -2.96 -5.79
C ASP A 207 19.16 -1.54 -5.25
N ASN A 208 19.67 -0.61 -6.07
CA ASN A 208 20.09 0.71 -5.65
C ASN A 208 19.91 1.81 -6.72
N LEU A 209 19.81 3.04 -6.22
CA LEU A 209 19.93 4.27 -6.99
C LEU A 209 21.42 4.62 -7.15
N TYR A 210 21.80 5.09 -8.33
CA TYR A 210 23.17 5.42 -8.70
C TYR A 210 23.25 6.82 -9.28
N VAL A 211 24.36 7.49 -9.03
CA VAL A 211 24.69 8.81 -9.57
C VAL A 211 25.90 8.68 -10.48
N LEU A 212 25.81 9.23 -11.69
CA LEU A 212 26.95 9.40 -12.60
C LEU A 212 27.29 10.89 -12.65
N SER A 213 28.48 11.27 -12.16
CA SER A 213 28.93 12.66 -12.14
C SER A 213 30.42 12.77 -12.49
N PRO A 214 30.81 13.65 -13.45
CA PRO A 214 29.93 14.34 -14.40
C PRO A 214 29.16 13.33 -15.29
N PRO A 215 28.10 13.74 -15.99
CA PRO A 215 27.27 12.80 -16.76
C PRO A 215 27.92 12.46 -18.11
N ARG A 216 28.97 11.64 -18.09
CA ARG A 216 29.78 11.23 -19.25
C ARG A 216 30.19 9.76 -19.17
N PRO A 217 30.50 9.11 -20.31
CA PRO A 217 30.86 7.69 -20.32
C PRO A 217 32.09 7.32 -19.49
N ASP A 218 33.04 8.24 -19.35
CA ASP A 218 34.30 8.08 -18.61
C ASP A 218 34.19 8.45 -17.12
N ALA A 219 33.02 8.93 -16.69
CA ALA A 219 32.82 9.40 -15.33
C ALA A 219 32.52 8.28 -14.34
N THR A 220 32.64 8.61 -13.05
CA THR A 220 32.47 7.63 -11.97
C THR A 220 30.98 7.46 -11.63
N VAL A 221 30.53 6.21 -11.61
CA VAL A 221 29.23 5.83 -11.06
C VAL A 221 29.37 5.58 -9.57
N THR A 222 28.67 6.36 -8.75
CA THR A 222 28.61 6.19 -7.30
C THR A 222 27.21 5.76 -6.87
N PRO A 223 27.06 4.74 -6.00
CA PRO A 223 25.77 4.41 -5.43
C PRO A 223 25.27 5.55 -4.54
N LEU A 224 24.05 6.03 -4.78
CA LEU A 224 23.34 6.95 -3.90
C LEU A 224 22.71 6.19 -2.72
N THR A 225 22.25 4.96 -2.97
CA THR A 225 21.75 4.05 -1.96
C THR A 225 22.59 2.77 -1.91
N ARG A 226 22.57 2.07 -0.77
CA ARG A 226 23.25 0.77 -0.57
C ARG A 226 22.32 -0.23 0.14
N PHE A 227 21.07 -0.32 -0.30
CA PHE A 227 20.13 -1.32 0.17
C PHE A 227 20.68 -2.72 -0.06
N THR A 228 20.56 -3.55 0.96
CA THR A 228 20.89 -4.99 0.95
C THR A 228 19.61 -5.84 0.91
N ASP A 229 18.44 -5.21 0.99
CA ASP A 229 17.15 -5.82 1.28
C ASP A 229 16.04 -5.23 0.39
N GLY A 230 15.95 -5.77 -0.82
CA GLY A 230 14.90 -5.41 -1.76
C GLY A 230 15.39 -4.43 -2.82
N TRP A 231 14.48 -3.58 -3.27
CA TRP A 231 14.45 -3.20 -4.67
C TRP A 231 13.90 -1.80 -4.90
N VAL A 232 14.47 -1.06 -5.86
CA VAL A 232 14.03 0.30 -6.22
C VAL A 232 13.60 0.40 -7.68
N GLY A 233 12.74 1.38 -7.98
CA GLY A 233 12.20 1.67 -9.30
C GLY A 233 11.74 3.12 -9.44
N GLU A 234 11.64 3.59 -10.69
CA GLU A 234 10.96 4.84 -11.08
C GLU A 234 11.39 6.10 -10.29
N PRO A 235 12.69 6.45 -10.22
CA PRO A 235 13.12 7.63 -9.50
C PRO A 235 12.70 8.91 -10.24
N GLU A 236 12.18 9.87 -9.50
CA GLU A 236 11.87 11.21 -9.97
C GLU A 236 12.52 12.27 -9.06
N LEU A 237 13.30 13.16 -9.66
CA LEU A 237 13.94 14.26 -8.95
C LEU A 237 12.95 15.39 -8.69
N SER A 238 13.03 15.98 -7.50
CA SER A 238 12.41 17.27 -7.22
C SER A 238 12.93 18.32 -8.21
N TRP A 239 12.14 19.36 -8.46
CA TRP A 239 12.51 20.39 -9.44
C TRP A 239 13.77 21.18 -9.09
N ASP A 240 14.08 21.33 -7.80
CA ASP A 240 15.32 21.93 -7.32
C ASP A 240 16.48 20.92 -7.22
N ALA A 241 16.23 19.66 -7.61
CA ALA A 241 17.16 18.55 -7.54
C ALA A 241 17.81 18.39 -6.14
N LYS A 242 17.05 18.61 -5.07
CA LYS A 242 17.50 18.35 -3.69
C LYS A 242 16.97 17.04 -3.13
N GLN A 243 15.87 16.55 -3.69
CA GLN A 243 15.17 15.35 -3.24
C GLN A 243 14.89 14.43 -4.41
N VAL A 244 14.72 13.15 -4.11
CA VAL A 244 14.21 12.14 -5.03
C VAL A 244 13.02 11.44 -4.38
N ILE A 245 11.96 11.23 -5.16
CA ILE A 245 10.91 10.25 -4.85
C ILE A 245 11.09 9.03 -5.74
N PHE A 246 10.83 7.84 -5.22
CA PHE A 246 11.02 6.60 -5.95
C PHE A 246 10.13 5.51 -5.38
N THR A 247 9.91 4.45 -6.14
CA THR A 247 9.17 3.27 -5.72
C THR A 247 10.15 2.27 -5.10
N ARG A 248 9.86 1.73 -3.91
CA ARG A 248 10.68 0.68 -3.25
C ARG A 248 9.81 -0.43 -2.68
N ARG A 249 10.29 -1.67 -2.80
CA ARG A 249 9.74 -2.87 -2.16
C ARG A 249 10.86 -3.55 -1.39
N GLU A 250 10.69 -3.68 -0.09
CA GLU A 250 11.55 -4.46 0.78
C GLU A 250 11.43 -5.96 0.46
N LYS A 251 12.46 -6.75 0.72
CA LYS A 251 12.49 -8.19 0.41
C LYS A 251 11.28 -8.95 0.97
N ASP A 252 10.88 -8.59 2.20
CA ASP A 252 9.81 -9.24 2.94
C ASP A 252 8.47 -8.46 2.87
N SER A 253 8.41 -7.41 2.03
CA SER A 253 7.18 -6.69 1.74
C SER A 253 6.50 -7.28 0.50
N LEU A 254 5.20 -7.54 0.61
CA LEU A 254 4.37 -7.94 -0.54
C LEU A 254 4.18 -6.79 -1.53
N TRP A 255 4.23 -5.54 -1.04
CA TRP A 255 3.78 -4.37 -1.78
C TRP A 255 4.87 -3.34 -2.05
N TRP A 256 4.72 -2.63 -3.16
CA TRP A 256 5.57 -1.51 -3.56
C TRP A 256 5.01 -0.24 -2.94
N HIS A 257 5.87 0.60 -2.39
CA HIS A 257 5.48 1.88 -1.81
C HIS A 257 6.33 3.03 -2.34
N ILE A 258 5.83 4.25 -2.15
CA ILE A 258 6.54 5.48 -2.54
C ILE A 258 7.43 5.90 -1.38
N TRP A 259 8.68 6.18 -1.67
CA TRP A 259 9.70 6.63 -0.75
C TRP A 259 10.26 7.97 -1.21
N ARG A 260 10.81 8.73 -0.27
CA ARG A 260 11.61 9.92 -0.54
C ARG A 260 12.96 9.84 0.16
N MET A 261 13.94 10.57 -0.36
CA MET A 261 15.19 10.87 0.32
C MET A 261 15.80 12.17 -0.23
N ASN A 262 16.73 12.75 0.52
CA ASN A 262 17.59 13.82 0.03
C ASN A 262 18.66 13.24 -0.91
N LEU A 263 19.16 14.05 -1.87
CA LEU A 263 20.22 13.61 -2.78
C LEU A 263 21.59 13.43 -2.13
N ASP A 264 21.75 13.85 -0.88
CA ASP A 264 22.95 13.55 -0.08
C ASP A 264 22.91 12.17 0.59
N GLY A 265 21.85 11.38 0.36
CA GLY A 265 21.67 10.06 0.95
C GLY A 265 20.84 10.05 2.24
N THR A 266 20.57 11.22 2.84
CA THR A 266 19.88 11.33 4.13
C THR A 266 18.37 11.39 4.00
N GLY A 267 17.67 11.28 5.14
CA GLY A 267 16.22 11.53 5.19
C GLY A 267 15.35 10.53 4.45
N LEU A 268 15.82 9.28 4.30
CA LEU A 268 15.03 8.20 3.71
C LEU A 268 13.72 8.00 4.49
N GLN A 269 12.60 8.07 3.79
CA GLN A 269 11.28 7.95 4.41
C GLN A 269 10.26 7.33 3.45
N GLN A 270 9.49 6.36 3.95
CA GLN A 270 8.30 5.85 3.28
C GLN A 270 7.15 6.87 3.39
N LEU A 271 6.56 7.21 2.24
CA LEU A 271 5.47 8.19 2.13
C LEU A 271 4.10 7.55 2.13
N THR A 272 3.97 6.32 1.64
CA THR A 272 2.68 5.66 1.46
C THR A 272 2.63 4.30 2.15
N HIS A 273 1.46 3.92 2.66
CA HIS A 273 1.24 2.69 3.42
C HIS A 273 -0.03 1.99 2.95
N GLY A 274 -0.07 0.67 3.04
CA GLY A 274 -1.29 -0.10 2.86
C GLY A 274 -1.11 -1.40 2.12
N PRO A 275 -2.22 -2.10 1.82
CA PRO A 275 -2.18 -3.23 0.93
C PRO A 275 -2.05 -2.70 -0.50
N TYR A 276 -1.44 -3.49 -1.36
CA TYR A 276 -1.31 -3.24 -2.78
C TYR A 276 -0.25 -2.19 -3.18
N HIS A 277 0.11 -2.22 -4.46
CA HIS A 277 1.22 -1.45 -5.01
C HIS A 277 0.89 0.05 -5.15
N HIS A 278 1.84 0.90 -4.76
CA HIS A 278 1.89 2.34 -5.03
C HIS A 278 3.13 2.65 -5.87
N VAL A 279 2.93 3.22 -7.06
CA VAL A 279 3.93 3.17 -8.15
C VAL A 279 3.84 4.42 -9.04
N GLY A 280 4.87 4.64 -9.86
CA GLY A 280 4.97 5.73 -10.83
C GLY A 280 4.80 7.12 -10.19
N PRO A 281 5.55 7.47 -9.14
CA PRO A 281 5.40 8.76 -8.51
C PRO A 281 5.92 9.87 -9.42
N ALA A 282 5.21 11.00 -9.42
CA ALA A 282 5.67 12.24 -10.02
C ALA A 282 5.36 13.42 -9.11
N PHE A 283 6.18 14.46 -9.16
CA PHE A 283 5.83 15.69 -8.45
C PHE A 283 4.77 16.50 -9.23
N LEU A 284 3.92 17.24 -8.53
CA LEU A 284 2.94 18.19 -9.08
C LEU A 284 3.40 19.65 -8.91
N PRO A 285 3.08 20.57 -9.85
CA PRO A 285 3.54 21.97 -9.79
C PRO A 285 3.13 22.75 -8.54
N ASP A 286 2.12 22.26 -7.82
CA ASP A 286 1.64 22.81 -6.56
C ASP A 286 2.39 22.28 -5.32
N GLY A 287 3.44 21.48 -5.51
CA GLY A 287 4.28 20.92 -4.45
C GLY A 287 3.79 19.57 -3.93
N ARG A 288 2.65 19.05 -4.41
CA ARG A 288 2.20 17.69 -4.10
C ARG A 288 2.98 16.63 -4.89
N ILE A 289 2.75 15.37 -4.58
CA ILE A 289 3.09 14.23 -5.45
C ILE A 289 1.81 13.60 -6.00
N VAL A 290 1.88 13.03 -7.19
CA VAL A 290 0.87 12.17 -7.81
C VAL A 290 1.47 10.79 -8.05
N PHE A 291 0.68 9.73 -7.91
CA PHE A 291 1.13 8.36 -8.14
C PHE A 291 -0.05 7.45 -8.44
N SER A 292 0.22 6.27 -8.98
CA SER A 292 -0.77 5.23 -9.20
C SER A 292 -0.86 4.29 -8.01
N ARG A 293 -2.07 4.00 -7.56
CA ARG A 293 -2.35 3.03 -6.50
C ARG A 293 -3.22 1.91 -7.02
N LEU A 294 -2.83 0.67 -6.72
CA LEU A 294 -3.67 -0.50 -6.92
C LEU A 294 -4.77 -0.50 -5.87
N GLU A 295 -6.01 -0.39 -6.33
CA GLU A 295 -7.20 -0.48 -5.51
C GLU A 295 -7.95 -1.76 -5.88
N VAL A 296 -8.36 -2.51 -4.86
CA VAL A 296 -9.30 -3.62 -5.04
C VAL A 296 -10.69 -3.06 -4.86
N PHE A 297 -11.43 -2.92 -5.96
CA PHE A 297 -12.85 -2.59 -5.93
C PHE A 297 -13.65 -3.85 -5.63
N TYR A 298 -13.78 -4.10 -4.33
CA TYR A 298 -14.42 -5.28 -3.79
C TYR A 298 -15.88 -5.46 -4.22
N SER A 299 -16.59 -4.38 -4.55
CA SER A 299 -17.96 -4.46 -5.08
C SER A 299 -18.11 -5.23 -6.40
N ARG A 300 -16.99 -5.49 -7.10
CA ARG A 300 -16.92 -6.23 -8.36
C ARG A 300 -15.89 -7.35 -8.35
N ASN A 301 -15.19 -7.53 -7.24
CA ASN A 301 -14.08 -8.46 -7.06
C ASN A 301 -12.95 -8.27 -8.09
N LYS A 302 -12.48 -7.01 -8.25
CA LYS A 302 -11.54 -6.60 -9.30
C LYS A 302 -10.55 -5.55 -8.83
N THR A 303 -9.42 -5.48 -9.54
CA THR A 303 -8.36 -4.50 -9.34
C THR A 303 -8.42 -3.40 -10.39
N GLU A 304 -8.23 -2.17 -9.97
CA GLU A 304 -8.03 -1.01 -10.84
C GLU A 304 -6.84 -0.19 -10.32
N LEU A 305 -6.17 0.55 -11.20
CA LEU A 305 -5.21 1.56 -10.78
C LEU A 305 -5.87 2.94 -10.79
N THR A 306 -5.85 3.59 -9.64
CA THR A 306 -6.35 4.95 -9.45
C THR A 306 -5.18 5.93 -9.32
N LEU A 307 -5.41 7.19 -9.66
CA LEU A 307 -4.47 8.26 -9.35
C LEU A 307 -4.72 8.75 -7.95
N HIS A 308 -3.66 8.85 -7.16
CA HIS A 308 -3.65 9.46 -5.85
C HIS A 308 -2.77 10.69 -5.86
N ALA A 309 -3.08 11.63 -4.97
CA ALA A 309 -2.21 12.74 -4.65
C ALA A 309 -1.95 12.79 -3.14
N ALA A 310 -0.74 13.19 -2.75
CA ALA A 310 -0.37 13.40 -1.36
C ALA A 310 0.61 14.57 -1.25
N PHE A 311 0.81 15.08 -0.04
CA PHE A 311 1.93 15.96 0.23
C PHE A 311 3.25 15.16 0.23
N PRO A 312 4.41 15.81 -0.01
CA PRO A 312 5.70 15.13 0.00
C PRO A 312 6.10 14.52 1.33
N ASP A 313 5.38 14.77 2.44
CA ASP A 313 5.54 14.09 3.74
C ASP A 313 4.59 12.88 3.91
N GLY A 314 3.76 12.61 2.91
CA GLY A 314 2.77 11.54 2.85
C GLY A 314 1.43 11.86 3.53
N THR A 315 1.26 13.06 4.09
CA THR A 315 -0.04 13.56 4.57
C THR A 315 -0.94 13.92 3.40
N HIS A 316 -2.23 14.16 3.66
CA HIS A 316 -3.21 14.56 2.67
C HIS A 316 -3.33 13.59 1.48
N ASN A 317 -3.04 12.29 1.71
CA ASN A 317 -3.22 11.25 0.71
C ASN A 317 -4.71 11.15 0.33
N VAL A 318 -5.05 11.41 -0.91
CA VAL A 318 -6.42 11.34 -1.42
C VAL A 318 -6.45 10.65 -2.77
N VAL A 319 -7.56 9.96 -3.05
CA VAL A 319 -7.87 9.54 -4.42
C VAL A 319 -8.04 10.82 -5.24
N LEU A 320 -7.13 11.08 -6.17
CA LEU A 320 -7.21 12.21 -7.08
C LEU A 320 -8.18 11.91 -8.21
N TYR A 321 -8.08 10.72 -8.82
CA TYR A 321 -8.92 10.31 -9.93
C TYR A 321 -9.05 8.78 -9.94
N GLY A 322 -10.28 8.30 -10.13
CA GLY A 322 -10.57 6.89 -10.36
C GLY A 322 -11.39 6.74 -11.64
N PRO A 323 -11.12 5.71 -12.47
CA PRO A 323 -11.89 5.50 -13.68
C PRO A 323 -13.30 4.95 -13.42
N GLU A 324 -13.58 4.56 -12.17
CA GLU A 324 -14.86 4.03 -11.74
C GLU A 324 -16.03 4.95 -12.16
N ARG A 325 -17.01 4.38 -12.86
CA ARG A 325 -18.25 5.03 -13.34
C ARG A 325 -18.08 6.08 -14.44
N ARG A 326 -16.88 6.34 -14.95
CA ARG A 326 -16.68 7.29 -16.05
C ARG A 326 -17.17 6.67 -17.36
N ARG A 327 -18.03 7.40 -18.06
CA ARG A 327 -18.61 6.96 -19.33
C ARG A 327 -17.54 6.77 -20.41
N PHE A 328 -16.58 7.68 -20.46
CA PHE A 328 -15.45 7.68 -21.38
C PHE A 328 -14.76 6.30 -21.51
N TRP A 329 -14.30 5.71 -20.40
CA TRP A 329 -13.59 4.42 -20.43
C TRP A 329 -14.47 3.24 -20.82
N ARG A 330 -15.79 3.32 -20.62
CA ARG A 330 -16.71 2.24 -20.99
C ARG A 330 -17.03 2.23 -22.48
N GLU A 331 -16.87 3.36 -23.15
CA GLU A 331 -17.22 3.54 -24.56
C GLU A 331 -15.98 3.46 -25.47
N LEU A 332 -14.78 3.38 -24.90
CA LEU A 332 -13.55 3.30 -25.68
C LEU A 332 -13.44 1.93 -26.37
N ASP A 333 -13.29 1.94 -27.69
CA ASP A 333 -12.98 0.76 -28.47
C ASP A 333 -11.47 0.49 -28.41
N HIS A 334 -11.07 -0.54 -27.68
CA HIS A 334 -9.69 -0.87 -27.37
C HIS A 334 -8.94 -1.59 -28.52
N GLY A 335 -9.62 -1.95 -29.62
CA GLY A 335 -9.04 -2.71 -30.72
C GLY A 335 -9.32 -4.21 -30.64
N PRO A 336 -8.66 -5.03 -31.48
CA PRO A 336 -8.93 -6.47 -31.57
C PRO A 336 -8.38 -7.25 -30.38
N ASN A 337 -9.17 -8.20 -29.85
CA ASN A 337 -8.73 -9.12 -28.79
C ASN A 337 -7.63 -10.07 -29.33
N ALA A 338 -6.46 -10.18 -28.70
CA ALA A 338 -5.47 -11.20 -29.08
C ALA A 338 -5.70 -12.55 -28.35
N PRO A 339 -5.36 -13.70 -28.97
CA PRO A 339 -5.74 -15.03 -28.48
C PRO A 339 -5.08 -15.46 -27.16
N ASP A 340 -3.93 -14.89 -26.79
CA ASP A 340 -3.25 -15.14 -25.50
C ASP A 340 -3.48 -14.02 -24.47
N ASP A 341 -4.33 -13.04 -24.81
CA ASP A 341 -4.68 -11.94 -23.93
C ASP A 341 -5.82 -12.35 -23.01
N GLY A 342 -5.55 -13.23 -22.05
CA GLY A 342 -6.39 -13.41 -20.85
C GLY A 342 -6.67 -12.10 -20.05
N GLN A 343 -6.26 -10.95 -20.60
CA GLN A 343 -6.33 -9.57 -20.11
C GLN A 343 -7.15 -8.64 -21.04
N GLU A 344 -7.54 -9.07 -22.26
CA GLU A 344 -8.31 -8.27 -23.24
C GLU A 344 -9.56 -9.01 -23.75
N ALA A 345 -10.30 -9.70 -22.87
CA ALA A 345 -11.75 -9.76 -23.07
C ALA A 345 -12.29 -8.32 -22.97
N PRO A 346 -13.29 -7.88 -23.77
CA PRO A 346 -13.66 -6.48 -23.91
C PRO A 346 -13.70 -5.83 -22.53
N LEU A 347 -12.77 -4.89 -22.31
CA LEU A 347 -12.46 -4.23 -21.05
C LEU A 347 -13.65 -3.37 -20.62
N THR A 348 -14.72 -4.04 -20.26
CA THR A 348 -15.84 -3.51 -19.52
C THR A 348 -15.28 -3.04 -18.19
N HIS A 349 -14.69 -1.85 -18.01
CA HIS A 349 -14.39 -1.27 -16.67
C HIS A 349 -13.74 -2.20 -15.61
N ARG A 350 -13.07 -3.29 -16.00
CA ARG A 350 -12.83 -4.45 -15.13
C ARG A 350 -11.35 -4.69 -14.81
N VAL A 351 -10.43 -3.98 -15.49
CA VAL A 351 -8.96 -3.99 -15.28
C VAL A 351 -8.33 -2.69 -15.84
N LEU A 352 -8.94 -1.51 -15.65
CA LEU A 352 -8.34 -0.29 -16.21
C LEU A 352 -7.06 0.08 -15.44
N ARG A 353 -5.96 0.24 -16.19
CA ARG A 353 -4.64 0.56 -15.65
C ARG A 353 -4.35 2.02 -15.95
N VAL A 354 -4.47 2.88 -14.93
CA VAL A 354 -4.02 4.28 -15.00
C VAL A 354 -2.63 4.35 -14.37
N THR A 355 -1.60 4.58 -15.19
CA THR A 355 -0.19 4.50 -14.79
C THR A 355 0.62 5.70 -15.24
N GLN A 356 1.84 5.84 -14.70
CA GLN A 356 2.84 6.83 -15.11
C GLN A 356 2.27 8.26 -15.20
N PRO A 357 1.57 8.75 -14.14
CA PRO A 357 1.03 10.10 -14.14
C PRO A 357 2.15 11.13 -14.25
N GLN A 358 1.98 12.14 -15.10
CA GLN A 358 2.90 13.28 -15.21
C GLN A 358 2.12 14.60 -15.37
N PRO A 359 2.59 15.71 -14.76
CA PRO A 359 1.89 16.98 -14.81
C PRO A 359 2.11 17.72 -16.14
N MET A 360 1.02 18.12 -16.79
CA MET A 360 1.06 19.02 -17.94
C MET A 360 1.24 20.48 -17.48
N PRO A 361 1.89 21.35 -18.28
CA PRO A 361 2.04 22.77 -17.96
C PRO A 361 0.71 23.54 -17.76
N ASP A 362 -0.38 23.03 -18.33
CA ASP A 362 -1.72 23.64 -18.26
C ASP A 362 -2.58 23.11 -17.09
N GLY A 363 -1.98 22.36 -16.16
CA GLY A 363 -2.66 21.80 -15.00
C GLY A 363 -3.42 20.50 -15.25
N ARG A 364 -3.40 19.95 -16.47
CA ARG A 364 -3.84 18.57 -16.74
C ARG A 364 -2.81 17.56 -16.24
N ILE A 365 -3.21 16.29 -16.19
CA ILE A 365 -2.30 15.17 -15.91
C ILE A 365 -2.35 14.22 -17.09
N VAL A 366 -1.20 13.89 -17.67
CA VAL A 366 -1.10 12.81 -18.67
C VAL A 366 -0.89 11.48 -17.94
N VAL A 367 -1.59 10.45 -18.40
CA VAL A 367 -1.49 9.08 -17.89
C VAL A 367 -1.34 8.10 -19.03
N SER A 368 -0.64 6.99 -18.76
CA SER A 368 -0.59 5.83 -19.64
C SER A 368 -1.69 4.83 -19.28
N THR A 369 -2.39 4.34 -20.31
CA THR A 369 -3.46 3.34 -20.20
C THR A 369 -3.40 2.34 -21.35
N GLN A 370 -4.15 1.23 -21.26
CA GLN A 370 -4.30 0.30 -22.39
C GLN A 370 -4.94 0.96 -23.61
N GLY A 371 -5.70 2.04 -23.40
CA GLY A 371 -6.29 2.87 -24.45
C GLY A 371 -5.32 3.89 -25.05
N GLY A 372 -4.04 3.92 -24.65
CA GLY A 372 -3.07 4.94 -25.04
C GLY A 372 -2.92 6.06 -24.01
N LEU A 373 -2.17 7.11 -24.37
CA LEU A 373 -1.95 8.27 -23.50
C LEU A 373 -3.22 9.10 -23.42
N THR A 374 -3.65 9.40 -22.20
CA THR A 374 -4.87 10.16 -21.93
C THR A 374 -4.59 11.34 -21.02
N LEU A 375 -5.21 12.48 -21.31
CA LEU A 375 -5.18 13.66 -20.45
C LEU A 375 -6.39 13.67 -19.52
N ILE A 376 -6.14 13.80 -18.23
CA ILE A 376 -7.15 14.05 -17.21
C ILE A 376 -7.23 15.56 -16.96
N GLY A 377 -8.43 16.13 -17.08
CA GLY A 377 -8.68 17.55 -16.90
C GLY A 377 -8.32 18.05 -15.48
N PRO A 378 -8.05 19.35 -15.30
CA PRO A 378 -7.67 19.91 -13.99
C PRO A 378 -8.78 19.74 -12.93
N ARG A 379 -10.05 19.74 -13.37
CA ARG A 379 -11.19 19.45 -12.51
C ARG A 379 -11.45 17.95 -12.32
N ARG A 380 -10.73 17.07 -13.03
CA ARG A 380 -10.84 15.61 -12.96
C ARG A 380 -12.18 15.08 -13.45
N ASP A 381 -12.90 15.88 -14.23
CA ASP A 381 -14.23 15.62 -14.78
C ASP A 381 -14.24 15.48 -16.31
N THR A 382 -13.07 15.55 -16.95
CA THR A 382 -12.89 15.31 -18.39
C THR A 382 -11.70 14.41 -18.67
N GLU A 383 -11.83 13.58 -19.71
CA GLU A 383 -10.77 12.74 -20.27
C GLU A 383 -10.58 13.07 -21.76
N GLN A 384 -9.33 13.13 -22.22
CA GLN A 384 -9.02 13.29 -23.64
C GLN A 384 -7.95 12.27 -24.05
N LEU A 385 -8.33 11.33 -24.91
CA LEU A 385 -7.36 10.44 -25.54
C LEU A 385 -6.54 11.23 -26.57
N ILE A 386 -5.21 11.17 -26.45
CA ILE A 386 -4.29 11.95 -27.32
C ILE A 386 -3.40 11.07 -28.19
N SER A 387 -3.58 9.75 -28.12
CA SER A 387 -2.88 8.76 -28.96
C SER A 387 -3.77 8.37 -30.16
N PRO A 388 -3.52 8.87 -31.38
CA PRO A 388 -4.45 8.71 -32.51
C PRO A 388 -4.53 7.28 -33.06
N ASP A 389 -3.46 6.49 -32.93
CA ASP A 389 -3.33 5.12 -33.44
C ASP A 389 -3.21 4.09 -32.30
N PHE A 390 -3.74 4.40 -31.12
CA PHE A 390 -3.68 3.55 -29.93
C PHE A 390 -4.18 2.10 -30.12
N LYS A 391 -4.99 1.85 -31.16
CA LYS A 391 -5.46 0.51 -31.52
C LYS A 391 -4.35 -0.37 -32.08
N THR A 392 -3.39 0.22 -32.79
CA THR A 392 -2.29 -0.47 -33.47
C THR A 392 -0.94 -0.16 -32.85
N ARG A 393 -0.88 0.80 -31.92
CA ARG A 393 0.34 1.28 -31.29
C ARG A 393 0.18 1.37 -29.78
N ALA A 394 1.20 0.94 -29.04
CA ALA A 394 1.27 1.08 -27.59
C ALA A 394 2.13 2.30 -27.22
N TYR A 395 1.80 2.98 -26.14
CA TYR A 395 2.47 4.19 -25.67
C TYR A 395 2.86 4.06 -24.21
N THR A 396 3.99 4.62 -23.81
CA THR A 396 4.45 4.61 -22.43
C THR A 396 5.37 5.79 -22.12
N THR A 397 5.66 5.96 -20.83
CA THR A 397 6.64 6.89 -20.27
C THR A 397 6.49 8.31 -20.82
N PRO A 398 5.27 8.90 -20.75
CA PRO A 398 5.06 10.25 -21.23
C PRO A 398 5.86 11.23 -20.36
N VAL A 399 6.45 12.26 -20.94
CA VAL A 399 7.11 13.35 -20.21
C VAL A 399 6.74 14.68 -20.85
N PRO A 400 5.97 15.53 -20.16
CA PRO A 400 5.57 16.83 -20.69
C PRO A 400 6.72 17.81 -20.85
N LEU A 401 6.67 18.58 -21.95
CA LEU A 401 7.57 19.68 -22.26
C LEU A 401 6.89 21.03 -22.00
N SER A 402 7.69 22.09 -21.83
CA SER A 402 7.18 23.44 -21.51
C SER A 402 6.29 24.05 -22.58
N ASP A 403 6.40 23.60 -23.83
CA ASP A 403 5.57 24.04 -24.95
C ASP A 403 4.23 23.28 -25.08
N GLY A 404 3.96 22.36 -24.16
CA GLY A 404 2.75 21.55 -24.13
C GLY A 404 2.81 20.28 -24.99
N THR A 405 3.92 20.02 -25.69
CA THR A 405 4.17 18.72 -26.32
C THR A 405 4.68 17.68 -25.30
N LEU A 406 4.74 16.41 -25.70
CA LEU A 406 5.16 15.30 -24.86
C LEU A 406 6.34 14.57 -25.52
N LEU A 407 7.32 14.15 -24.73
CA LEU A 407 8.17 13.02 -25.09
C LEU A 407 7.46 11.73 -24.66
N CYS A 408 7.54 10.67 -25.44
CA CYS A 408 7.04 9.36 -25.05
C CYS A 408 7.79 8.25 -25.77
N ALA A 409 7.65 7.02 -25.27
CA ALA A 409 8.13 5.83 -25.95
C ALA A 409 6.97 5.07 -26.58
N THR A 410 7.16 4.53 -27.78
CA THR A 410 6.10 3.83 -28.48
C THR A 410 6.56 2.79 -29.49
N THR A 411 5.75 1.75 -29.68
CA THR A 411 5.95 0.60 -30.58
C THR A 411 4.62 0.22 -31.22
N LEU A 412 4.65 -0.39 -32.41
CA LEU A 412 3.49 -1.09 -32.93
C LEU A 412 3.10 -2.26 -32.00
N LYS A 413 1.80 -2.51 -31.88
CA LYS A 413 1.27 -3.69 -31.20
C LYS A 413 1.51 -4.91 -32.09
N THR A 414 2.10 -5.94 -31.52
CA THR A 414 2.41 -7.21 -32.19
C THR A 414 2.17 -8.35 -31.20
N PRO A 415 1.58 -9.48 -31.64
CA PRO A 415 1.46 -10.68 -30.80
C PRO A 415 2.84 -11.33 -30.57
N ASP A 416 3.78 -11.14 -31.49
CA ASP A 416 5.15 -11.63 -31.36
C ASP A 416 5.96 -10.67 -30.49
N ARG A 417 6.15 -11.04 -29.23
CA ARG A 417 6.88 -10.25 -28.22
C ARG A 417 8.35 -10.04 -28.54
N THR A 418 8.96 -10.89 -29.38
CA THR A 418 10.36 -10.73 -29.80
C THR A 418 10.54 -9.59 -30.80
N LYS A 419 9.43 -9.11 -31.38
CA LYS A 419 9.39 -8.01 -32.35
C LYS A 419 8.94 -6.68 -31.75
N VAL A 420 8.81 -6.60 -30.43
CA VAL A 420 8.51 -5.34 -29.75
C VAL A 420 9.75 -4.47 -29.77
N ASP A 421 9.63 -3.29 -30.39
CA ASP A 421 10.72 -2.33 -30.58
C ASP A 421 10.21 -0.92 -30.22
N LEU A 422 10.56 -0.45 -29.02
CA LEU A 422 10.16 0.87 -28.53
C LEU A 422 11.14 1.90 -29.04
N GLY A 423 10.63 2.92 -29.71
CA GLY A 423 11.38 4.13 -30.03
C GLY A 423 10.94 5.32 -29.20
N LEU A 424 11.78 6.35 -29.15
CA LEU A 424 11.48 7.66 -28.55
C LEU A 424 10.85 8.59 -29.58
N TYR A 425 9.74 9.20 -29.19
CA TYR A 425 8.97 10.10 -30.06
C TYR A 425 8.59 11.37 -29.33
N ARG A 426 8.32 12.41 -30.12
CA ARG A 426 7.62 13.62 -29.69
C ARG A 426 6.18 13.55 -30.14
N LEU A 427 5.24 13.66 -29.21
CA LEU A 427 3.80 13.71 -29.46
C LEU A 427 3.27 15.13 -29.23
N ASP A 428 2.59 15.70 -30.22
CA ASP A 428 1.77 16.89 -30.05
C ASP A 428 0.33 16.48 -29.66
N PRO A 429 -0.11 16.71 -28.41
CA PRO A 429 -1.43 16.29 -27.95
C PRO A 429 -2.59 17.06 -28.61
N ARG A 430 -2.33 18.18 -29.30
CA ARG A 430 -3.37 18.95 -30.01
C ARG A 430 -3.68 18.36 -31.38
N THR A 431 -2.65 17.89 -32.07
CA THR A 431 -2.76 17.40 -33.45
C THR A 431 -2.70 15.88 -33.55
N GLY A 432 -2.21 15.20 -32.51
CA GLY A 432 -1.87 13.79 -32.54
C GLY A 432 -0.59 13.50 -33.34
N LYS A 433 0.13 14.53 -33.82
CA LYS A 433 1.34 14.33 -34.62
C LYS A 433 2.41 13.67 -33.77
N LEU A 434 2.98 12.59 -34.31
CA LEU A 434 4.01 11.78 -33.68
C LEU A 434 5.29 11.84 -34.53
N ASP A 435 6.32 12.49 -34.01
CA ASP A 435 7.62 12.66 -34.67
C ASP A 435 8.67 11.73 -34.03
N LEU A 436 9.33 10.88 -34.81
CA LEU A 436 10.40 10.01 -34.33
C LEU A 436 11.62 10.87 -33.91
N ILE A 437 12.15 10.60 -32.73
CA ILE A 437 13.38 11.23 -32.22
C ILE A 437 14.55 10.25 -32.37
N TYR A 438 14.38 9.03 -31.86
CA TYR A 438 15.43 8.02 -31.80
C TYR A 438 14.82 6.61 -31.70
N ASN A 439 15.41 5.64 -32.39
CA ASN A 439 15.07 4.22 -32.27
C ASN A 439 16.28 3.38 -32.69
N ASP A 440 16.86 2.63 -31.77
CA ASP A 440 17.84 1.59 -32.09
C ASP A 440 17.10 0.26 -32.34
N PRO A 441 17.07 -0.27 -33.58
CA PRO A 441 16.35 -1.50 -33.87
C PRO A 441 16.89 -2.75 -33.14
N ALA A 442 18.06 -2.66 -32.49
CA ALA A 442 18.61 -3.73 -31.66
C ALA A 442 18.15 -3.67 -30.19
N THR A 443 17.64 -2.53 -29.72
CA THR A 443 17.32 -2.30 -28.31
C THR A 443 16.10 -1.40 -28.12
N ALA A 444 15.21 -1.75 -27.18
CA ALA A 444 14.09 -0.90 -26.86
C ALA A 444 14.53 0.40 -26.13
N ASP A 445 14.12 1.55 -26.64
CA ASP A 445 14.36 2.88 -26.10
C ASP A 445 13.11 3.45 -25.41
N TYR A 446 13.24 3.84 -24.13
CA TYR A 446 12.11 4.29 -23.32
C TYR A 446 12.53 5.22 -22.17
N GLU A 447 11.55 5.78 -21.43
CA GLU A 447 11.75 6.75 -20.34
C GLU A 447 12.54 8.01 -20.74
N PRO A 448 12.10 8.75 -21.78
CA PRO A 448 12.80 9.97 -22.17
C PRO A 448 12.71 11.03 -21.05
N ARG A 449 13.85 11.39 -20.44
CA ARG A 449 13.94 12.46 -19.42
C ARG A 449 14.70 13.67 -19.98
N PRO A 450 14.02 14.77 -20.33
CA PRO A 450 14.68 15.94 -20.87
C PRO A 450 15.47 16.68 -19.78
N ILE A 451 16.68 17.13 -20.14
CA ILE A 451 17.52 17.96 -19.28
C ILE A 451 17.17 19.41 -19.58
N MET A 452 16.39 20.05 -18.71
CA MET A 452 15.98 21.44 -18.88
C MET A 452 15.78 22.16 -17.54
N PRO A 453 16.01 23.48 -17.47
CA PRO A 453 15.67 24.27 -16.29
C PRO A 453 14.16 24.22 -16.02
N ARG A 454 13.79 24.08 -14.75
CA ARG A 454 12.39 24.05 -14.33
C ARG A 454 12.21 24.92 -13.09
N ARG A 455 11.06 25.57 -12.95
CA ARG A 455 10.74 26.36 -11.75
C ARG A 455 10.44 25.41 -10.58
N PRO A 456 11.11 25.55 -9.41
CA PRO A 456 10.76 24.76 -8.24
C PRO A 456 9.32 25.00 -7.80
N PRO A 457 8.57 23.95 -7.41
CA PRO A 457 7.25 24.12 -6.83
C PRO A 457 7.39 24.73 -5.42
N PRO A 458 6.29 25.20 -4.83
CA PRO A 458 6.28 25.57 -3.42
C PRO A 458 6.70 24.41 -2.52
N THR A 459 7.56 24.68 -1.54
CA THR A 459 7.86 23.70 -0.47
C THR A 459 6.68 23.64 0.50
N LEU A 460 6.07 22.46 0.64
CA LEU A 460 5.01 22.23 1.62
C LEU A 460 5.65 21.81 2.96
N PRO A 461 5.38 22.53 4.07
CA PRO A 461 5.93 22.15 5.37
C PRO A 461 5.32 20.84 5.87
N SER A 462 6.16 20.00 6.48
CA SER A 462 5.69 18.74 7.08
C SER A 462 4.78 19.04 8.26
N THR A 463 3.63 18.36 8.33
CA THR A 463 2.72 18.41 9.49
C THR A 463 2.74 17.11 10.30
N VAL A 464 3.46 16.10 9.81
CA VAL A 464 3.71 14.84 10.51
C VAL A 464 4.41 15.14 11.84
N LYS A 465 3.89 14.56 12.91
CA LYS A 465 4.51 14.53 14.24
C LYS A 465 5.10 13.14 14.44
N PRO A 466 6.41 12.95 14.23
CA PRO A 466 6.98 11.61 14.15
C PRO A 466 6.82 10.81 15.45
N ASP A 467 6.78 11.51 16.60
CA ASP A 467 6.56 10.94 17.93
C ASP A 467 5.08 10.63 18.24
N ALA A 468 4.14 11.03 17.37
CA ALA A 468 2.73 10.73 17.56
C ALA A 468 2.40 9.30 17.13
N PHE A 469 1.59 8.60 17.92
CA PHE A 469 1.10 7.28 17.55
C PHE A 469 -0.21 7.32 16.75
N SER A 470 -0.97 8.40 16.88
CA SER A 470 -2.33 8.52 16.36
C SER A 470 -2.44 9.54 15.23
N GLY A 471 -3.46 9.34 14.40
CA GLY A 471 -3.97 10.30 13.44
C GLY A 471 -5.45 10.57 13.71
N ARG A 472 -6.00 11.58 13.05
CA ARG A 472 -7.39 12.03 13.29
C ARG A 472 -8.16 12.15 11.98
N PHE A 473 -9.44 11.79 12.02
CA PHE A 473 -10.40 12.06 10.94
C PHE A 473 -11.50 12.99 11.40
N LEU A 474 -11.78 14.02 10.60
CA LEU A 474 -12.89 14.94 10.78
C LEU A 474 -13.81 14.89 9.56
N CYS A 475 -15.09 14.61 9.75
CA CYS A 475 -16.10 14.80 8.70
C CYS A 475 -16.97 16.00 9.08
N ALA A 476 -17.10 16.96 8.16
CA ALA A 476 -17.91 18.14 8.39
C ALA A 476 -19.40 17.79 8.48
N SER A 477 -19.91 16.90 7.63
CA SER A 477 -21.22 16.28 7.81
C SER A 477 -21.37 15.08 6.90
N VAL A 478 -21.69 13.90 7.45
CA VAL A 478 -22.02 12.73 6.62
C VAL A 478 -23.33 12.93 5.85
N PHE A 479 -24.21 13.85 6.28
CA PHE A 479 -25.46 14.17 5.58
C PHE A 479 -25.23 14.90 4.27
N ASN A 480 -24.04 15.49 4.08
CA ASN A 480 -23.58 15.86 2.76
C ASN A 480 -23.07 14.58 2.08
N SER A 481 -23.95 13.91 1.33
CA SER A 481 -23.69 12.61 0.71
C SER A 481 -24.47 12.50 -0.59
N GLN A 482 -23.94 11.70 -1.53
CA GLN A 482 -24.69 11.29 -2.73
C GLN A 482 -25.76 10.22 -2.42
N GLU A 483 -25.63 9.53 -1.28
CA GLU A 483 -26.56 8.51 -0.80
C GLU A 483 -27.63 9.15 0.09
N LYS A 484 -28.86 9.27 -0.42
CA LYS A 484 -29.98 9.98 0.24
C LYS A 484 -30.33 9.41 1.62
N GLU A 485 -30.28 8.10 1.78
CA GLU A 485 -30.59 7.43 3.05
C GLU A 485 -29.66 7.84 4.19
N VAL A 486 -28.44 8.27 3.88
CA VAL A 486 -27.48 8.77 4.89
C VAL A 486 -28.03 10.00 5.61
N ALA A 487 -28.60 10.94 4.86
CA ALA A 487 -29.16 12.16 5.43
C ALA A 487 -30.41 11.89 6.30
N GLU A 488 -31.21 10.90 5.93
CA GLU A 488 -32.46 10.58 6.62
C GLU A 488 -32.24 9.69 7.84
N ARG A 489 -31.42 8.66 7.69
CA ARG A 489 -31.29 7.55 8.65
C ARG A 489 -29.97 7.51 9.39
N GLY A 490 -28.94 8.22 8.94
CA GLY A 490 -27.61 8.17 9.55
C GLY A 490 -27.63 8.62 11.01
N ARG A 491 -27.16 7.77 11.92
CA ARG A 491 -27.06 8.05 13.36
C ARG A 491 -25.68 7.76 13.94
N LEU A 492 -24.95 6.81 13.38
CA LEU A 492 -23.66 6.37 13.91
C LEU A 492 -22.60 6.30 12.80
N VAL A 493 -21.33 6.36 13.19
CA VAL A 493 -20.18 6.00 12.34
C VAL A 493 -19.41 4.87 13.00
N ARG A 494 -19.12 3.80 12.24
CA ARG A 494 -18.27 2.69 12.65
C ARG A 494 -16.92 2.80 11.96
N LEU A 495 -15.86 2.64 12.76
CA LEU A 495 -14.48 2.62 12.31
C LEU A 495 -14.00 1.17 12.24
N VAL A 496 -13.47 0.78 11.10
CA VAL A 496 -12.95 -0.56 10.82
C VAL A 496 -11.49 -0.43 10.41
N GLU A 497 -10.60 -1.11 11.13
CA GLU A 497 -9.19 -1.20 10.75
C GLU A 497 -8.93 -2.47 9.95
N GLY A 498 -8.16 -2.36 8.88
CA GLY A 498 -7.55 -3.50 8.19
C GLY A 498 -6.37 -4.01 9.02
N VAL A 499 -6.46 -5.24 9.49
CA VAL A 499 -5.42 -5.93 10.24
C VAL A 499 -4.45 -6.55 9.24
N PRO A 500 -3.15 -6.22 9.29
CA PRO A 500 -2.18 -6.87 8.43
C PRO A 500 -2.08 -8.34 8.83
N VAL A 501 -2.06 -9.21 7.84
CA VAL A 501 -1.81 -10.64 8.02
C VAL A 501 -0.52 -11.04 7.33
N VAL A 502 0.10 -12.07 7.89
CA VAL A 502 1.23 -12.75 7.27
C VAL A 502 0.70 -13.67 6.16
N GLY A 503 1.41 -13.73 5.04
CA GLY A 503 0.91 -14.26 3.75
C GLY A 503 0.36 -15.70 3.80
N ARG A 504 0.70 -16.49 4.82
CA ARG A 504 0.17 -17.84 5.03
C ARG A 504 -1.28 -17.92 5.50
N HIS A 505 -1.91 -16.83 5.95
CA HIS A 505 -3.34 -16.84 6.29
C HIS A 505 -4.27 -16.82 5.05
N GLU A 506 -3.71 -16.90 3.84
CA GLU A 506 -4.42 -16.91 2.56
C GLU A 506 -4.87 -18.30 2.07
N THR A 507 -4.79 -19.35 2.90
CA THR A 507 -5.12 -20.72 2.51
C THR A 507 -6.55 -20.83 2.00
N HIS A 508 -6.70 -20.98 0.69
CA HIS A 508 -7.91 -21.44 0.04
C HIS A 508 -7.84 -22.97 -0.05
N THR A 509 -8.68 -23.65 0.73
CA THR A 509 -8.82 -25.11 0.76
C THR A 509 -9.63 -25.60 -0.44
N GLY A 510 -9.03 -25.63 -1.63
CA GLY A 510 -9.63 -26.19 -2.85
C GLY A 510 -8.63 -27.00 -3.65
N SER A 511 -9.06 -28.13 -4.21
CA SER A 511 -8.23 -29.04 -5.04
C SER A 511 -8.09 -28.60 -6.50
N GLU A 512 -8.65 -27.43 -6.86
CA GLU A 512 -8.67 -26.86 -8.21
C GLU A 512 -7.97 -25.49 -8.19
N PRO A 513 -7.32 -25.05 -9.28
CA PRO A 513 -6.72 -23.73 -9.40
C PRO A 513 -7.81 -22.65 -9.54
N VAL A 514 -8.55 -22.41 -8.46
CA VAL A 514 -9.63 -21.43 -8.40
C VAL A 514 -9.05 -20.09 -7.97
N TRP A 515 -8.82 -19.22 -8.96
CA TRP A 515 -8.66 -17.76 -8.87
C TRP A 515 -8.50 -17.15 -7.46
N LYS A 516 -7.23 -16.89 -7.10
CA LYS A 516 -6.73 -16.13 -5.92
C LYS A 516 -7.13 -14.63 -5.94
N ASN A 517 -8.42 -14.30 -6.06
CA ASN A 517 -8.91 -12.90 -6.06
C ASN A 517 -9.91 -12.61 -4.93
N HIS A 518 -10.13 -13.54 -4.00
CA HIS A 518 -11.18 -13.45 -2.98
C HIS A 518 -10.65 -13.35 -1.54
N GLY A 519 -9.37 -13.01 -1.39
CA GLY A 519 -8.73 -12.78 -0.10
C GLY A 519 -9.23 -11.48 0.55
N GLY A 520 -10.43 -11.50 1.12
CA GLY A 520 -10.88 -10.40 1.97
C GLY A 520 -9.83 -10.08 3.03
N THR A 521 -9.58 -8.79 3.30
CA THR A 521 -8.65 -8.33 4.34
C THR A 521 -9.18 -8.76 5.70
N PHE A 522 -8.32 -9.24 6.61
CA PHE A 522 -8.74 -9.37 8.00
C PHE A 522 -8.98 -7.98 8.56
N ALA A 523 -10.11 -7.78 9.22
CA ALA A 523 -10.49 -6.49 9.74
C ALA A 523 -10.90 -6.60 11.20
N ARG A 524 -10.70 -5.51 11.94
CA ARG A 524 -11.21 -5.37 13.30
C ARG A 524 -12.04 -4.10 13.44
N VAL A 525 -13.12 -4.18 14.19
CA VAL A 525 -13.96 -3.03 14.50
C VAL A 525 -13.35 -2.29 15.68
N LEU A 526 -12.76 -1.11 15.41
CA LEU A 526 -12.20 -0.24 16.45
C LEU A 526 -13.32 0.33 17.35
N GLY A 527 -14.50 0.54 16.77
CA GLY A 527 -15.69 0.89 17.53
C GLY A 527 -16.73 1.64 16.71
N THR A 528 -17.70 2.22 17.40
CA THR A 528 -18.79 3.00 16.80
C THR A 528 -19.02 4.28 17.62
N ALA A 529 -19.07 5.44 16.95
CA ALA A 529 -19.39 6.73 17.54
C ALA A 529 -20.79 7.20 17.11
N PRO A 530 -21.52 7.95 17.96
CA PRO A 530 -22.67 8.71 17.50
C PRO A 530 -22.22 9.84 16.57
N LEU A 531 -23.04 10.13 15.56
CA LEU A 531 -22.93 11.36 14.79
C LEU A 531 -23.46 12.52 15.62
N ALA A 532 -22.84 13.70 15.49
CA ALA A 532 -23.41 14.92 16.03
C ALA A 532 -24.74 15.28 15.31
N PRO A 533 -25.59 16.16 15.87
CA PRO A 533 -26.87 16.52 15.25
C PRO A 533 -26.77 17.09 13.82
N ASP A 534 -25.64 17.69 13.47
CA ASP A 534 -25.34 18.19 12.13
C ASP A 534 -24.72 17.13 11.19
N GLY A 535 -24.59 15.88 11.66
CA GLY A 535 -23.97 14.76 10.95
C GLY A 535 -22.46 14.74 11.01
N SER A 536 -21.82 15.63 11.76
CA SER A 536 -20.37 15.66 11.91
C SER A 536 -19.84 14.57 12.83
N PHE A 537 -18.59 14.15 12.62
CA PHE A 537 -17.84 13.33 13.59
C PHE A 537 -16.36 13.73 13.59
N PHE A 538 -15.71 13.56 14.74
CA PHE A 538 -14.28 13.80 14.92
C PHE A 538 -13.70 12.66 15.76
N VAL A 539 -12.76 11.92 15.18
CA VAL A 539 -12.27 10.66 15.75
C VAL A 539 -10.75 10.58 15.65
N GLU A 540 -10.15 9.97 16.66
CA GLU A 540 -8.73 9.63 16.74
C GLU A 540 -8.56 8.11 16.61
N LEU A 541 -7.54 7.69 15.89
CA LEU A 541 -7.26 6.30 15.55
C LEU A 541 -5.73 6.12 15.41
N PRO A 542 -5.22 4.87 15.38
CA PRO A 542 -3.82 4.63 15.09
C PRO A 542 -3.38 5.26 13.75
N ALA A 543 -2.24 5.94 13.75
CA ALA A 543 -1.63 6.47 12.54
C ALA A 543 -1.00 5.36 11.69
N ASP A 544 -0.88 5.61 10.39
CA ASP A 544 -0.34 4.69 9.39
C ASP A 544 -1.04 3.31 9.39
N ARG A 545 -2.28 3.26 9.88
CA ARG A 545 -3.17 2.08 9.84
C ARG A 545 -4.29 2.28 8.84
N LEU A 546 -4.60 1.21 8.13
CA LEU A 546 -5.68 1.17 7.16
C LEU A 546 -7.00 1.21 7.90
N VAL A 547 -7.79 2.22 7.60
CA VAL A 547 -9.10 2.41 8.16
C VAL A 547 -10.11 2.62 7.05
N HIS A 548 -11.30 2.15 7.35
CA HIS A 548 -12.48 2.24 6.52
C HIS A 548 -13.66 2.63 7.43
N LEU A 549 -14.58 3.43 6.88
CA LEU A 549 -15.68 4.05 7.61
C LEU A 549 -17.05 3.56 7.09
N GLN A 550 -17.95 3.28 8.02
CA GLN A 550 -19.35 2.92 7.75
C GLN A 550 -20.29 3.89 8.44
N VAL A 551 -21.29 4.39 7.73
CA VAL A 551 -22.40 5.11 8.35
C VAL A 551 -23.50 4.10 8.66
N LEU A 552 -24.04 4.15 9.87
CA LEU A 552 -25.11 3.27 10.33
C LEU A 552 -26.37 4.05 10.72
N ASP A 553 -27.52 3.38 10.63
CA ASP A 553 -28.78 3.86 11.21
C ASP A 553 -28.91 3.55 12.73
N SER A 554 -30.06 3.90 13.33
CA SER A 554 -30.34 3.65 14.76
C SER A 554 -30.33 2.16 15.13
N ASP A 555 -30.62 1.30 14.16
CA ASP A 555 -30.66 -0.16 14.32
C ASP A 555 -29.30 -0.79 13.97
N ARG A 556 -28.25 0.05 13.80
CA ARG A 556 -26.87 -0.32 13.45
C ARG A 556 -26.73 -0.98 12.08
N ARG A 557 -27.70 -0.81 11.18
CA ARG A 557 -27.58 -1.26 9.78
C ARG A 557 -26.65 -0.34 9.03
N VAL A 558 -25.76 -0.91 8.22
CA VAL A 558 -24.89 -0.14 7.33
C VAL A 558 -25.73 0.48 6.23
N ILE A 559 -25.84 1.81 6.23
CA ILE A 559 -26.55 2.57 5.19
C ILE A 559 -25.60 3.19 4.16
N ASN A 560 -24.33 3.35 4.52
CA ASN A 560 -23.29 3.71 3.58
C ASN A 560 -21.95 3.11 4.00
N ASN A 561 -21.18 2.70 2.99
CA ASN A 561 -19.95 1.96 3.15
C ASN A 561 -18.89 2.61 2.25
N GLN A 562 -17.87 3.24 2.84
CA GLN A 562 -16.72 3.67 2.05
C GLN A 562 -16.05 2.43 1.43
N LEU A 563 -15.48 2.51 0.23
CA LEU A 563 -14.98 1.31 -0.48
C LEU A 563 -13.46 1.26 -0.57
N THR A 564 -12.78 2.32 -0.17
CA THR A 564 -11.32 2.46 -0.24
C THR A 564 -10.71 2.52 1.16
N TRP A 565 -9.57 1.87 1.32
CA TRP A 565 -8.78 1.97 2.54
C TRP A 565 -8.07 3.32 2.58
N ILE A 566 -8.28 4.05 3.67
CA ILE A 566 -7.62 5.33 3.96
C ILE A 566 -6.77 5.21 5.22
N TYR A 567 -5.84 6.12 5.42
CA TYR A 567 -5.08 6.25 6.66
C TYR A 567 -4.78 7.73 6.90
N ALA A 568 -4.31 8.02 8.11
CA ALA A 568 -3.75 9.30 8.52
C ALA A 568 -2.32 9.08 9.00
N ARG A 569 -1.39 9.98 8.67
CA ARG A 569 -0.02 9.98 9.19
C ARG A 569 0.01 10.36 10.67
N PRO A 570 1.11 10.07 11.39
CA PRO A 570 1.32 10.52 12.77
C PRO A 570 1.03 12.01 12.96
N GLY A 571 0.08 12.33 13.83
CA GLY A 571 -0.33 13.70 14.15
C GLY A 571 -1.20 14.38 13.09
N GLU A 572 -1.45 13.76 11.94
CA GLU A 572 -2.29 14.33 10.87
C GLU A 572 -3.75 14.44 11.33
N THR A 573 -4.42 15.54 10.95
CA THR A 573 -5.89 15.62 10.95
C THR A 573 -6.37 15.67 9.52
N LYS A 574 -7.01 14.61 9.06
CA LYS A 574 -7.56 14.51 7.72
C LYS A 574 -9.05 14.83 7.74
N SER A 575 -9.45 15.84 6.98
CA SER A 575 -10.83 16.31 6.95
C SER A 575 -11.53 16.05 5.62
N CYS A 576 -12.83 15.72 5.66
CA CYS A 576 -13.69 15.67 4.49
C CYS A 576 -14.95 16.54 4.69
N VAL A 577 -15.46 17.07 3.57
CA VAL A 577 -16.69 17.88 3.54
C VAL A 577 -17.95 17.03 3.78
N GLY A 578 -17.90 15.77 3.38
CA GLY A 578 -19.01 14.83 3.55
C GLY A 578 -18.67 13.46 2.98
N CYS A 579 -19.64 12.55 3.00
CA CYS A 579 -19.44 11.16 2.60
C CYS A 579 -19.54 11.02 1.07
N HIS A 580 -18.38 10.94 0.40
CA HIS A 580 -18.27 10.73 -1.05
C HIS A 580 -18.97 11.81 -1.91
N VAL A 581 -18.89 13.06 -1.44
CA VAL A 581 -19.42 14.25 -2.12
C VAL A 581 -18.62 14.61 -3.37
N ASP A 582 -19.15 15.52 -4.18
CA ASP A 582 -18.40 16.12 -5.29
C ASP A 582 -17.02 16.62 -4.78
N PRO A 583 -15.89 16.27 -5.44
CA PRO A 583 -14.55 16.66 -5.00
C PRO A 583 -14.26 18.16 -4.98
N HIS A 584 -15.14 18.99 -5.53
CA HIS A 584 -15.09 20.46 -5.51
C HIS A 584 -16.15 21.08 -4.60
N ALA A 585 -16.91 20.26 -3.87
CA ALA A 585 -17.86 20.74 -2.87
C ALA A 585 -17.12 21.39 -1.70
N THR A 586 -17.67 22.49 -1.19
CA THR A 586 -17.25 23.14 0.04
C THR A 586 -18.12 22.70 1.21
N ALA A 587 -17.59 22.81 2.44
CA ALA A 587 -18.37 22.57 3.64
C ALA A 587 -19.59 23.51 3.68
N ARG A 588 -20.75 22.96 4.04
CA ARG A 588 -22.00 23.72 4.20
C ARG A 588 -22.20 24.05 5.68
N GLY A 589 -22.54 25.30 6.00
CA GLY A 589 -22.88 25.72 7.36
C GLY A 589 -21.69 26.26 8.18
N GLY A 590 -21.87 26.31 9.51
CA GLY A 590 -20.85 26.74 10.46
C GLY A 590 -19.85 25.65 10.82
N PRO A 591 -18.93 25.89 11.78
CA PRO A 591 -17.95 24.90 12.23
C PRO A 591 -18.64 23.60 12.70
N PRO A 592 -18.15 22.41 12.29
CA PRO A 592 -18.75 21.13 12.67
C PRO A 592 -18.92 20.98 14.18
N LEU A 593 -20.10 20.54 14.63
CA LEU A 593 -20.41 20.39 16.06
C LEU A 593 -19.45 19.40 16.76
N ALA A 594 -18.97 18.39 16.05
CA ALA A 594 -18.02 17.42 16.57
C ALA A 594 -16.69 18.06 17.03
N LEU A 595 -16.32 19.24 16.55
CA LEU A 595 -15.12 19.95 17.01
C LEU A 595 -15.22 20.47 18.44
N ARG A 596 -16.44 20.61 19.00
CA ARG A 596 -16.63 21.13 20.35
C ARG A 596 -16.16 20.19 21.46
N GLY A 597 -16.12 18.89 21.21
CA GLY A 597 -15.81 17.86 22.21
C GLY A 597 -14.40 17.26 22.14
N GLY A 598 -13.56 17.70 21.20
CA GLY A 598 -12.31 17.00 20.86
C GLY A 598 -12.56 15.68 20.10
N PRO A 599 -11.50 14.99 19.66
CA PRO A 599 -11.64 13.74 18.92
C PRO A 599 -12.04 12.60 19.86
N LEU A 600 -13.01 11.78 19.46
CA LEU A 600 -13.34 10.53 20.15
C LEU A 600 -12.25 9.50 19.89
N SER A 601 -11.68 8.92 20.96
CA SER A 601 -10.57 7.97 20.85
C SER A 601 -11.04 6.56 20.45
N PHE A 602 -10.52 6.07 19.34
CA PHE A 602 -10.69 4.72 18.80
C PHE A 602 -9.34 3.98 18.70
N LEU A 603 -8.45 4.23 19.66
CA LEU A 603 -7.22 3.45 19.80
C LEU A 603 -7.53 2.02 20.27
N PRO A 604 -6.73 1.00 19.85
CA PRO A 604 -6.92 -0.39 20.24
C PRO A 604 -6.89 -0.61 21.75
N LYS A 605 -7.81 -1.44 22.23
CA LYS A 605 -8.06 -1.83 23.63
C LYS A 605 -7.84 -3.32 23.89
N GLY A 606 -7.59 -4.14 22.86
CA GLY A 606 -7.21 -5.55 23.02
C GLY A 606 -8.40 -6.52 23.19
N GLY A 607 -9.54 -6.20 22.60
CA GLY A 607 -10.76 -7.00 22.65
C GLY A 607 -11.71 -6.76 21.48
N GLU A 608 -11.20 -6.14 20.42
CA GLU A 608 -11.96 -5.77 19.23
C GLU A 608 -12.51 -6.99 18.52
N PHE A 609 -13.75 -6.88 18.05
CA PHE A 609 -14.32 -7.87 17.16
C PHE A 609 -13.53 -7.90 15.85
N SER A 610 -12.93 -9.05 15.58
CA SER A 610 -12.14 -9.30 14.37
C SER A 610 -12.85 -10.30 13.47
N TYR A 611 -12.81 -10.05 12.16
CA TYR A 611 -13.47 -10.88 11.17
C TYR A 611 -12.71 -10.84 9.84
N ARG A 612 -12.92 -11.85 8.99
CA ARG A 612 -12.45 -11.80 7.61
C ARG A 612 -13.40 -10.91 6.82
N ALA A 613 -12.97 -9.69 6.52
CA ALA A 613 -13.78 -8.75 5.76
C ALA A 613 -13.79 -9.16 4.29
N LYS A 614 -14.81 -9.93 3.89
CA LYS A 614 -15.25 -9.93 2.49
C LYS A 614 -15.89 -8.58 2.23
N ALA A 615 -15.34 -7.79 1.32
CA ALA A 615 -15.90 -6.48 1.06
C ALA A 615 -17.05 -6.60 0.05
N TRP A 616 -18.16 -5.96 0.41
CA TRP A 616 -19.49 -6.27 -0.08
C TRP A 616 -19.82 -5.58 -1.42
N PHE A 617 -20.77 -6.18 -2.14
CA PHE A 617 -21.32 -5.67 -3.39
C PHE A 617 -21.94 -4.28 -3.22
N LYS A 618 -21.95 -3.54 -4.32
CA LYS A 618 -22.58 -2.24 -4.46
C LYS A 618 -24.01 -2.41 -4.98
N GLY A 619 -24.97 -1.77 -4.32
CA GLY A 619 -26.39 -1.74 -4.73
C GLY A 619 -27.32 -2.41 -3.72
N SER A 620 -28.62 -2.06 -3.77
CA SER A 620 -29.68 -2.75 -3.04
C SER A 620 -29.73 -4.22 -3.48
N LEU A 621 -29.56 -5.15 -2.54
CA LEU A 621 -29.87 -6.55 -2.79
C LEU A 621 -31.40 -6.71 -2.90
N PRO A 622 -31.90 -7.69 -3.67
CA PRO A 622 -33.28 -8.11 -3.54
C PRO A 622 -33.60 -8.42 -2.06
N PRO A 623 -34.77 -8.02 -1.53
CA PRO A 623 -35.10 -8.17 -0.12
C PRO A 623 -34.87 -9.58 0.44
N GLU A 624 -35.08 -10.64 -0.36
CA GLU A 624 -34.88 -12.02 0.10
C GLU A 624 -33.38 -12.40 0.24
N ILE A 625 -32.51 -11.81 -0.57
CA ILE A 625 -31.04 -11.99 -0.47
C ILE A 625 -30.51 -11.14 0.68
N GLU A 626 -31.02 -9.91 0.83
CA GLU A 626 -30.72 -9.03 1.95
C GLU A 626 -31.08 -9.73 3.28
N GLU A 627 -32.26 -10.33 3.38
CA GLU A 627 -32.72 -11.05 4.56
C GLU A 627 -31.91 -12.30 4.88
N ARG A 628 -31.44 -13.05 3.86
CA ARG A 628 -30.54 -14.21 4.03
C ARG A 628 -29.11 -13.83 4.40
N THR A 629 -28.64 -12.65 4.00
CA THR A 629 -27.28 -12.15 4.30
C THR A 629 -27.22 -11.26 5.55
N ARG A 630 -28.37 -10.99 6.19
CA ARG A 630 -28.50 -10.27 7.47
C ARG A 630 -27.59 -10.79 8.57
N THR A 631 -27.25 -12.08 8.59
CA THR A 631 -26.32 -12.68 9.58
C THR A 631 -24.88 -12.18 9.44
N VAL A 632 -24.50 -11.60 8.30
CA VAL A 632 -23.16 -11.03 8.08
C VAL A 632 -23.18 -9.50 8.05
N HIS A 633 -24.35 -8.87 7.83
CA HIS A 633 -24.57 -7.43 8.06
C HIS A 633 -24.87 -7.09 9.53
N ALA A 634 -25.28 -8.08 10.33
CA ALA A 634 -25.46 -7.97 11.77
C ALA A 634 -24.36 -8.75 12.49
N VAL A 635 -23.25 -8.08 12.80
CA VAL A 635 -22.56 -8.39 14.07
C VAL A 635 -23.53 -7.96 15.15
N ASN A 636 -24.44 -8.86 15.49
CA ASN A 636 -25.45 -8.69 16.50
C ASN A 636 -24.69 -8.68 17.83
N LEU A 637 -24.44 -7.48 18.38
CA LEU A 637 -23.82 -7.30 19.68
C LEU A 637 -24.84 -7.64 20.77
N LEU A 638 -25.04 -8.94 21.00
CA LEU A 638 -25.49 -9.45 22.27
C LEU A 638 -24.56 -10.60 22.68
N ALA A 639 -23.89 -10.39 23.82
CA ALA A 639 -23.00 -11.27 24.56
C ALA A 639 -21.52 -11.35 24.11
N ARG A 640 -20.70 -10.40 24.56
CA ARG A 640 -19.95 -10.49 25.83
C ARG A 640 -19.38 -9.13 26.22
#